data_AF-A0A2M6Y5M0-F1
#
_entry.id   AF-A0A2M6Y5M0-F1
#
_cell.length_a   1.000
_cell.length_b   1.000
_cell.length_c   1.000
_cell.angle_alpha   90.00
_cell.angle_beta   90.00
_cell.angle_gamma   90.00
#
_symmetry.space_group_name_H-M   'P 1'
#
loop_
_entity.id
_entity.type
_entity.pdbx_description
1 polymer ?
#
loop_
_entity_poly.entity_id
_entity_poly.type
_entity_poly.pdbx_seq_one_letter_code
_entity_poly.pdbx_strand_id
1 'polypeptide(L)'
;MAEQNLAPRVVTFSGPKEGVGKTSIAINLALAWANYQKRNVLIIPLDPMCRQEHALLLGVNPPSMTEMISALGRESVGALGALLKGKIPISQWGVGVLPLSKRRSEVARLSPDVLLPLLSRLSQSFDLFIDVDPYFPMQIFAFDISDLVFWVTNSNVASLNATAAAFRDINELHFPSSRFELVDNFYDMPGALAPKEVEKFFKQMGKDVLAFMPWEDAMPGCANQNKVLIAEQPNTQWVKVLRVLLGRLSEVVPGEKQWVSSVSSEEFTQGSGMLWKPAEGGGAAAPAAARSVPGEGGGKPQPNAGRTDVPQWWEDLKVKIHRQVVAALETERVKITDDAALNQGTRKRVDVIINSLLQKETEHPLSRDQSVQFINELLDEILGLGPLEELMRDPAVTEIMVNAPDKIFIERAGKLVLTKYRFRSDEQIVQVMKRIVAPLGRRIDESVPLVDARLKDGSRVNAVIAPLAVSGPTLTIRRFSSKPFTDTELVKKGSISKDCVDFLKACVKLRKDIIVSGGTGTGKTTFLNMLSSYIPEDERIVTVEDVAELRLQQVHWVRLESRPPNVEGKGEVTIRDLVKNCLRMRPDRIVVGEVRGSEALDMLQAMNTGHEGSLATIHANTPRDALTRLEAMCLMSGADLPIWALREMIASAVHMVVQLTRFSDGTRKITSVTEITGREENQISIHELFNFKQTSIDKETGKVHGIFSATGDPPKFYADFATRGLDVPIGMFWTEEQRRLRAEKK
;
A
#
# COMPACT_ATOMS: atom_id res chain seq x y z
N MET A 1 -19.35 52.12 21.63
CA MET A 1 -20.34 51.19 22.20
C MET A 1 -19.57 50.14 22.99
N ALA A 2 -20.15 49.56 24.05
CA ALA A 2 -19.47 48.48 24.77
C ALA A 2 -19.33 47.25 23.87
N GLU A 3 -18.15 46.63 23.85
CA GLU A 3 -17.99 45.29 23.26
C GLU A 3 -18.87 44.32 24.08
N GLN A 4 -19.88 43.73 23.45
CA GLN A 4 -20.58 42.60 24.07
C GLN A 4 -19.55 41.49 24.23
N ASN A 5 -19.34 41.04 25.48
CA ASN A 5 -18.30 40.07 25.83
C ASN A 5 -18.74 38.65 25.43
N LEU A 6 -18.94 38.45 24.13
CA LEU A 6 -19.36 37.20 23.50
C LEU A 6 -18.30 36.13 23.79
N ALA A 7 -18.72 35.06 24.44
CA ALA A 7 -17.87 33.90 24.67
C ALA A 7 -17.35 33.38 23.31
N PRO A 8 -16.05 33.11 23.18
CA PRO A 8 -15.45 32.88 21.86
C PRO A 8 -15.74 31.48 21.36
N ARG A 9 -16.15 31.39 20.09
CA ARG A 9 -16.49 30.11 19.46
C ARG A 9 -15.25 29.42 18.92
N VAL A 10 -15.24 28.10 19.05
CA VAL A 10 -14.26 27.20 18.43
C VAL A 10 -15.02 26.17 17.62
N VAL A 11 -14.75 26.13 16.31
CA VAL A 11 -15.47 25.32 15.32
C VAL A 11 -14.48 24.44 14.58
N THR A 12 -14.64 23.13 14.64
CA THR A 12 -13.76 22.18 13.92
C THR A 12 -14.38 21.73 12.60
N PHE A 13 -13.57 21.65 11.55
CA PHE A 13 -13.90 21.02 10.27
C PHE A 13 -13.10 19.72 10.18
N SER A 14 -13.81 18.60 10.07
CA SER A 14 -13.25 17.25 10.11
C SER A 14 -13.95 16.38 9.05
N GLY A 15 -13.44 15.18 8.80
CA GLY A 15 -14.03 14.24 7.86
C GLY A 15 -13.32 12.88 7.88
N PRO A 16 -13.78 11.91 7.09
CA PRO A 16 -13.27 10.54 7.10
C PRO A 16 -11.96 10.36 6.31
N LYS A 17 -11.56 11.35 5.51
CA LYS A 17 -10.38 11.34 4.62
C LYS A 17 -10.12 12.74 4.04
N GLU A 18 -9.00 12.89 3.32
CA GLU A 18 -8.70 14.08 2.53
C GLU A 18 -9.63 14.22 1.30
N GLY A 19 -9.63 15.39 0.66
CA GLY A 19 -10.39 15.63 -0.58
C GLY A 19 -11.91 15.76 -0.43
N VAL A 20 -12.46 15.60 0.77
CA VAL A 20 -13.92 15.75 1.03
C VAL A 20 -14.43 17.20 0.99
N GLY A 21 -13.54 18.19 0.84
CA GLY A 21 -13.89 19.61 0.69
C GLY A 21 -13.86 20.47 1.97
N LYS A 22 -13.22 19.97 3.06
CA LYS A 22 -13.14 20.64 4.38
C LYS A 22 -12.64 22.08 4.28
N THR A 23 -11.45 22.28 3.71
CA THR A 23 -10.80 23.57 3.45
C THR A 23 -11.77 24.58 2.80
N SER A 24 -12.48 24.15 1.75
CA SER A 24 -13.42 24.98 1.00
C SER A 24 -14.62 25.39 1.85
N ILE A 25 -15.18 24.48 2.65
CA ILE A 25 -16.28 24.80 3.58
C ILE A 25 -15.79 25.72 4.70
N ALA A 26 -14.65 25.43 5.31
CA ALA A 26 -14.05 26.20 6.40
C ALA A 26 -13.80 27.66 6.02
N ILE A 27 -13.13 27.91 4.89
CA ILE A 27 -12.79 29.28 4.44
C ILE A 27 -14.04 30.06 4.04
N ASN A 28 -14.95 29.48 3.25
CA ASN A 28 -16.17 30.17 2.84
C ASN A 28 -17.09 30.47 4.04
N LEU A 29 -17.19 29.54 5.01
CA LEU A 29 -17.98 29.75 6.22
C LEU A 29 -17.31 30.77 7.16
N ALA A 30 -15.98 30.82 7.23
CA ALA A 30 -15.25 31.85 7.98
C ALA A 30 -15.54 33.26 7.46
N LEU A 31 -15.54 33.46 6.14
CA LEU A 31 -15.92 34.74 5.51
C LEU A 31 -17.37 35.12 5.82
N ALA A 32 -18.30 34.16 5.71
CA ALA A 32 -19.70 34.35 6.06
C ALA A 32 -19.88 34.74 7.53
N TRP A 33 -19.18 34.04 8.44
CA TRP A 33 -19.28 34.21 9.88
C TRP A 33 -18.64 35.51 10.38
N ALA A 34 -17.45 35.88 9.89
CA ALA A 34 -16.81 37.15 10.22
C ALA A 34 -17.71 38.35 9.84
N ASN A 35 -18.31 38.29 8.64
CA ASN A 35 -19.27 39.30 8.20
C ASN A 35 -20.59 39.28 8.99
N TYR A 36 -21.01 38.13 9.52
CA TYR A 36 -22.25 38.00 10.30
C TYR A 36 -22.08 38.50 11.76
N GLN A 37 -21.08 38.01 12.50
CA GLN A 37 -20.83 38.43 13.89
C GLN A 37 -20.17 39.80 14.03
N LYS A 38 -19.54 40.32 12.96
CA LYS A 38 -18.61 41.48 13.02
C LYS A 38 -17.44 41.28 14.00
N ARG A 39 -17.06 40.02 14.24
CA ARG A 39 -15.90 39.56 15.00
C ARG A 39 -14.93 38.89 14.02
N ASN A 40 -13.63 39.15 14.15
CA ASN A 40 -12.65 38.54 13.26
C ASN A 40 -12.57 37.02 13.50
N VAL A 41 -12.38 36.26 12.43
CA VAL A 41 -12.16 34.81 12.48
C VAL A 41 -10.69 34.51 12.26
N LEU A 42 -10.15 33.57 13.03
CA LEU A 42 -8.80 33.06 12.84
C LEU A 42 -8.88 31.58 12.48
N ILE A 43 -8.48 31.24 11.25
CA ILE A 43 -8.41 29.85 10.83
C ILE A 43 -7.10 29.24 11.33
N ILE A 44 -7.19 28.07 11.95
CA ILE A 44 -6.09 27.26 12.49
C ILE A 44 -6.01 25.96 11.69
N PRO A 45 -5.18 25.88 10.64
CA PRO A 45 -4.94 24.63 9.93
C PRO A 45 -4.11 23.69 10.82
N LEU A 46 -4.74 22.65 11.37
CA LEU A 46 -4.04 21.51 11.98
C LEU A 46 -3.60 20.54 10.88
N ASP A 47 -2.72 21.06 10.01
CA ASP A 47 -2.11 20.32 8.92
C ASP A 47 -0.66 19.95 9.24
N PRO A 48 -0.35 18.69 9.58
CA PRO A 48 1.03 18.24 9.79
C PRO A 48 1.89 18.39 8.53
N MET A 49 1.28 18.40 7.33
CA MET A 49 2.00 18.52 6.06
C MET A 49 2.40 19.95 5.70
N CYS A 50 1.91 20.96 6.44
CA CYS A 50 2.23 22.39 6.31
C CYS A 50 1.94 23.01 4.92
N ARG A 51 0.85 22.61 4.25
CA ARG A 51 0.50 22.95 2.85
C ARG A 51 0.14 24.42 2.59
N GLN A 52 -0.22 25.19 3.62
CA GLN A 52 -0.57 26.62 3.55
C GLN A 52 -1.78 27.01 2.66
N GLU A 53 -2.62 26.06 2.22
CA GLU A 53 -3.77 26.27 1.32
C GLU A 53 -4.63 27.49 1.71
N HIS A 54 -4.95 27.60 3.00
CA HIS A 54 -5.71 28.69 3.59
C HIS A 54 -5.09 30.09 3.39
N ALA A 55 -3.77 30.19 3.54
CA ALA A 55 -3.05 31.45 3.41
C ALA A 55 -3.00 31.91 1.94
N LEU A 56 -2.77 30.94 1.04
CA LEU A 56 -2.79 31.14 -0.41
C LEU A 56 -4.16 31.64 -0.90
N LEU A 57 -5.25 30.95 -0.52
CA LEU A 57 -6.63 31.27 -0.91
C LEU A 57 -7.16 32.61 -0.36
N LEU A 58 -6.54 33.13 0.71
CA LEU A 58 -6.88 34.43 1.31
C LEU A 58 -5.91 35.55 0.90
N GLY A 59 -4.88 35.25 0.10
CA GLY A 59 -3.88 36.22 -0.35
C GLY A 59 -3.00 36.79 0.77
N VAL A 60 -2.80 36.04 1.86
CA VAL A 60 -2.06 36.49 3.06
C VAL A 60 -0.79 35.67 3.29
N ASN A 61 0.24 36.29 3.87
CA ASN A 61 1.47 35.62 4.31
C ASN A 61 1.60 35.69 5.84
N PRO A 62 0.97 34.76 6.58
CA PRO A 62 0.94 34.81 8.03
C PRO A 62 2.26 34.35 8.67
N PRO A 63 2.55 34.76 9.92
CA PRO A 63 3.48 34.04 10.77
C PRO A 63 2.91 32.67 11.16
N SER A 64 3.76 31.69 11.46
CA SER A 64 3.32 30.42 12.07
C SER A 64 3.29 30.50 13.60
N MET A 65 2.63 29.53 14.24
CA MET A 65 2.70 29.37 15.69
C MET A 65 4.14 29.13 16.15
N THR A 66 4.92 28.31 15.44
CA THR A 66 6.34 28.07 15.77
C THR A 66 7.18 29.34 15.70
N GLU A 67 7.00 30.18 14.67
CA GLU A 67 7.66 31.49 14.56
C GLU A 67 7.26 32.43 15.70
N MET A 68 5.97 32.49 16.05
CA MET A 68 5.45 33.34 17.12
C MET A 68 5.95 32.90 18.50
N ILE A 69 5.91 31.60 18.81
CA ILE A 69 6.44 31.02 20.06
C ILE A 69 7.95 31.30 20.18
N SER A 70 8.69 31.09 19.09
CA SER A 70 10.13 31.37 19.05
C SER A 70 10.47 32.85 19.26
N ALA A 71 9.67 33.77 18.70
CA ALA A 71 9.89 35.21 18.78
C ALA A 71 9.45 35.86 20.11
N LEU A 72 8.86 35.09 21.03
CA LEU A 72 8.31 35.60 22.30
C LEU A 72 9.00 34.97 23.53
N GLY A 73 9.62 33.79 23.37
CA GLY A 73 10.28 33.08 24.46
C GLY A 73 9.30 32.36 25.38
N ARG A 74 9.78 31.34 26.09
CA ARG A 74 8.91 30.46 26.91
C ARG A 74 8.28 31.15 28.13
N GLU A 75 8.85 32.25 28.60
CA GLU A 75 8.48 32.85 29.90
C GLU A 75 7.43 33.99 29.80
N SER A 76 7.11 34.50 28.60
CA SER A 76 6.23 35.68 28.45
C SER A 76 4.79 35.38 27.99
N VAL A 77 4.31 34.12 28.10
CA VAL A 77 2.98 33.67 27.63
C VAL A 77 1.83 34.54 28.19
N GLY A 78 2.00 35.13 29.37
CA GLY A 78 1.01 36.04 29.98
C GLY A 78 0.74 37.34 29.19
N ALA A 79 1.70 37.82 28.39
CA ALA A 79 1.58 39.08 27.65
C ALA A 79 1.10 38.92 26.19
N LEU A 80 0.87 37.68 25.73
CA LEU A 80 0.73 37.36 24.30
C LEU A 80 -0.43 38.07 23.60
N GLY A 81 -1.67 37.94 24.10
CA GLY A 81 -2.88 38.22 23.31
C GLY A 81 -2.89 39.57 22.58
N ALA A 82 -2.47 40.65 23.24
CA ALA A 82 -2.37 41.98 22.64
C ALA A 82 -1.25 42.09 21.59
N LEU A 83 -0.08 41.50 21.86
CA LEU A 83 1.06 41.47 20.94
C LEU A 83 0.82 40.59 19.70
N LEU A 84 -0.04 39.57 19.80
CA LEU A 84 -0.38 38.71 18.66
C LEU A 84 -1.41 39.37 17.72
N LYS A 85 -2.38 40.12 18.27
CA LYS A 85 -3.46 40.77 17.49
C LYS A 85 -2.94 41.72 16.40
N GLY A 86 -1.78 42.35 16.62
CA GLY A 86 -1.10 43.20 15.64
C GLY A 86 -0.10 42.51 14.71
N LYS A 87 0.12 41.19 14.84
CA LYS A 87 1.12 40.42 14.06
C LYS A 87 0.53 39.40 13.10
N ILE A 88 -0.73 39.00 13.28
CA ILE A 88 -1.43 38.08 12.35
C ILE A 88 -2.10 38.93 11.26
N PRO A 89 -1.76 38.74 9.97
CA PRO A 89 -2.46 39.41 8.87
C PRO A 89 -3.92 38.96 8.81
N ILE A 90 -4.82 39.93 8.83
CA ILE A 90 -6.27 39.71 8.63
C ILE A 90 -6.62 40.20 7.23
N SER A 91 -7.29 39.36 6.44
CA SER A 91 -7.80 39.73 5.12
C SER A 91 -8.88 40.81 5.20
N GLN A 92 -9.19 41.45 4.07
CA GLN A 92 -10.26 42.46 3.95
C GLN A 92 -11.65 41.98 4.41
N TRP A 93 -11.86 40.67 4.53
CA TRP A 93 -13.11 40.06 4.98
C TRP A 93 -13.16 39.78 6.50
N GLY A 94 -12.14 40.19 7.27
CA GLY A 94 -12.07 39.94 8.72
C GLY A 94 -11.55 38.54 9.08
N VAL A 95 -10.99 37.81 8.12
CA VAL A 95 -10.49 36.43 8.32
C VAL A 95 -8.96 36.40 8.23
N GLY A 96 -8.30 35.88 9.27
CA GLY A 96 -6.87 35.59 9.29
C GLY A 96 -6.59 34.09 9.28
N VAL A 97 -5.31 33.72 9.14
CA VAL A 97 -4.82 32.34 9.22
C VAL A 97 -3.62 32.28 10.16
N LEU A 98 -3.53 31.24 10.98
CA LEU A 98 -2.34 30.95 11.79
C LEU A 98 -1.97 29.46 11.67
N PRO A 99 -1.05 29.08 10.76
CA PRO A 99 -0.59 27.71 10.59
C PRO A 99 0.32 27.26 11.74
N LEU A 100 0.35 25.95 12.03
CA LEU A 100 1.22 25.35 13.04
C LEU A 100 2.71 25.70 12.78
N SER A 101 3.22 25.35 11.59
CA SER A 101 4.53 25.78 11.08
C SER A 101 4.47 26.01 9.56
N LYS A 102 5.53 26.61 9.02
CA LYS A 102 5.89 26.57 7.59
C LYS A 102 6.81 25.37 7.26
N ARG A 103 7.23 24.58 8.25
CA ARG A 103 8.16 23.45 8.15
C ARG A 103 7.73 22.30 9.05
N ARG A 104 7.54 21.11 8.46
CA ARG A 104 7.07 19.89 9.17
C ARG A 104 7.94 19.53 10.38
N SER A 105 9.26 19.70 10.28
CA SER A 105 10.23 19.42 11.36
C SER A 105 10.06 20.28 12.62
N GLU A 106 9.29 21.37 12.56
CA GLU A 106 8.96 22.19 13.72
C GLU A 106 7.59 21.84 14.33
N VAL A 107 6.70 21.16 13.59
CA VAL A 107 5.38 20.73 14.09
C VAL A 107 5.54 19.73 15.24
N ALA A 108 6.53 18.84 15.15
CA ALA A 108 6.91 17.91 16.21
C ALA A 108 7.53 18.57 17.47
N ARG A 109 7.48 19.91 17.58
CA ARG A 109 7.82 20.70 18.77
C ARG A 109 6.59 21.34 19.43
N LEU A 110 5.39 21.08 18.89
CA LEU A 110 4.11 21.57 19.39
C LEU A 110 3.38 20.44 20.13
N SER A 111 2.75 20.79 21.25
CA SER A 111 1.91 19.89 22.04
C SER A 111 0.69 20.65 22.58
N PRO A 112 -0.34 19.97 23.11
CA PRO A 112 -1.49 20.60 23.73
C PRO A 112 -1.09 21.62 24.82
N ASP A 113 -0.08 21.34 25.65
CA ASP A 113 0.41 22.27 26.68
C ASP A 113 0.89 23.63 26.13
N VAL A 114 1.34 23.65 24.87
CA VAL A 114 1.82 24.87 24.18
C VAL A 114 0.70 25.51 23.35
N LEU A 115 -0.15 24.69 22.73
CA LEU A 115 -1.24 25.13 21.88
C LEU A 115 -2.43 25.67 22.67
N LEU A 116 -2.83 25.03 23.77
CA LEU A 116 -4.02 25.38 24.55
C LEU A 116 -3.93 26.79 25.17
N PRO A 117 -2.82 27.22 25.80
CA PRO A 117 -2.69 28.59 26.29
C PRO A 117 -2.69 29.62 25.16
N LEU A 118 -2.08 29.31 24.02
CA LEU A 118 -2.03 30.17 22.84
C LEU A 118 -3.43 30.35 22.23
N LEU A 119 -4.14 29.25 21.97
CA LEU A 119 -5.50 29.26 21.43
C LEU A 119 -6.48 29.90 22.41
N SER A 120 -6.36 29.63 23.72
CA SER A 120 -7.16 30.28 24.76
C SER A 120 -7.00 31.80 24.73
N ARG A 121 -5.76 32.31 24.60
CA ARG A 121 -5.52 33.76 24.47
C ARG A 121 -5.97 34.35 23.13
N LEU A 122 -5.82 33.62 22.02
CA LEU A 122 -6.30 34.06 20.71
C LEU A 122 -7.83 34.13 20.67
N SER A 123 -8.52 33.17 21.31
CA SER A 123 -9.98 33.15 21.40
C SER A 123 -10.54 34.43 22.00
N GLN A 124 -9.82 35.10 22.92
CA GLN A 124 -10.25 36.38 23.50
C GLN A 124 -10.46 37.47 22.42
N SER A 125 -9.71 37.43 21.31
CA SER A 125 -9.81 38.40 20.20
C SER A 125 -10.44 37.88 18.90
N PHE A 126 -10.58 36.56 18.74
CA PHE A 126 -11.03 35.91 17.51
C PHE A 126 -12.03 34.79 17.80
N ASP A 127 -12.95 34.51 16.89
CA ASP A 127 -13.54 33.16 16.81
C ASP A 127 -12.57 32.24 16.05
N LEU A 128 -12.40 31.00 16.52
CA LEU A 128 -11.40 30.08 15.99
C LEU A 128 -12.06 29.02 15.11
N PHE A 129 -11.60 28.92 13.86
CA PHE A 129 -12.02 27.88 12.92
C PHE A 129 -10.86 26.91 12.74
N ILE A 130 -11.00 25.67 13.18
CA ILE A 130 -9.95 24.67 13.13
C ILE A 130 -10.23 23.74 11.95
N ASP A 131 -9.49 23.83 10.85
CA ASP A 131 -9.55 22.81 9.78
C ASP A 131 -8.48 21.75 10.06
N VAL A 132 -8.90 20.49 10.09
CA VAL A 132 -8.11 19.41 10.70
C VAL A 132 -7.86 18.31 9.71
N ASP A 133 -6.59 17.97 9.50
CA ASP A 133 -6.27 16.81 8.68
C ASP A 133 -6.70 15.51 9.40
N PRO A 134 -7.31 14.54 8.70
CA PRO A 134 -8.18 13.52 9.32
C PRO A 134 -7.41 12.34 9.94
N TYR A 135 -6.25 12.62 10.51
CA TYR A 135 -5.39 11.65 11.16
C TYR A 135 -5.41 11.86 12.68
N PHE A 136 -5.59 10.76 13.41
CA PHE A 136 -5.31 10.72 14.84
C PHE A 136 -3.84 11.12 15.07
N PRO A 137 -3.51 11.97 16.06
CA PRO A 137 -4.35 12.41 17.17
C PRO A 137 -4.90 13.85 17.05
N MET A 138 -4.47 14.66 16.07
CA MET A 138 -4.86 16.09 16.00
C MET A 138 -6.38 16.28 15.91
N GLN A 139 -7.07 15.31 15.30
CA GLN A 139 -8.52 15.23 15.21
C GLN A 139 -9.20 15.22 16.60
N ILE A 140 -8.67 14.46 17.56
CA ILE A 140 -9.24 14.34 18.91
C ILE A 140 -8.98 15.62 19.73
N PHE A 141 -7.75 16.15 19.67
CA PHE A 141 -7.39 17.44 20.25
C PHE A 141 -8.33 18.57 19.80
N ALA A 142 -8.71 18.58 18.51
CA ALA A 142 -9.63 19.56 17.96
C ALA A 142 -11.10 19.33 18.35
N PHE A 143 -11.49 18.13 18.82
CA PHE A 143 -12.83 17.86 19.33
C PHE A 143 -12.98 18.28 20.80
N ASP A 144 -11.93 18.11 21.61
CA ASP A 144 -11.91 18.51 23.02
C ASP A 144 -12.33 19.98 23.21
N ILE A 145 -11.71 20.87 22.43
CA ILE A 145 -11.82 22.33 22.57
C ILE A 145 -12.97 22.98 21.76
N SER A 146 -13.67 22.22 20.92
CA SER A 146 -14.69 22.75 20.02
C SER A 146 -16.10 22.75 20.60
N ASP A 147 -16.83 23.84 20.38
CA ASP A 147 -18.28 23.92 20.64
C ASP A 147 -19.06 23.13 19.58
N LEU A 148 -18.56 23.14 18.33
CA LEU A 148 -19.20 22.53 17.16
C LEU A 148 -18.14 21.86 16.27
N VAL A 149 -18.50 20.72 15.70
CA VAL A 149 -17.72 19.99 14.69
C VAL A 149 -18.58 19.81 13.44
N PHE A 150 -18.18 20.42 12.33
CA PHE A 150 -18.71 20.06 11.01
C PHE A 150 -17.95 18.86 10.47
N TRP A 151 -18.61 17.70 10.45
CA TRP A 151 -18.08 16.49 9.84
C TRP A 151 -18.48 16.44 8.37
N VAL A 152 -17.52 16.66 7.48
CA VAL A 152 -17.71 16.66 6.03
C VAL A 152 -17.44 15.26 5.47
N THR A 153 -18.40 14.72 4.73
CA THR A 153 -18.30 13.44 4.00
C THR A 153 -18.75 13.64 2.54
N ASN A 154 -18.76 12.56 1.76
CA ASN A 154 -19.30 12.52 0.41
C ASN A 154 -20.26 11.34 0.25
N SER A 155 -21.21 11.45 -0.68
CA SER A 155 -22.26 10.48 -0.98
C SER A 155 -21.76 9.23 -1.72
N ASN A 156 -20.71 8.57 -1.23
CA ASN A 156 -20.22 7.30 -1.78
C ASN A 156 -19.87 6.30 -0.67
N VAL A 157 -20.12 5.01 -0.94
CA VAL A 157 -20.04 3.91 0.05
C VAL A 157 -18.73 3.92 0.85
N ALA A 158 -17.59 4.22 0.23
CA ALA A 158 -16.30 4.28 0.93
C ALA A 158 -16.24 5.41 1.98
N SER A 159 -16.78 6.59 1.66
CA SER A 159 -16.78 7.75 2.55
C SER A 159 -17.86 7.64 3.64
N LEU A 160 -19.01 7.04 3.31
CA LEU A 160 -20.05 6.69 4.29
C LEU A 160 -19.53 5.65 5.31
N ASN A 161 -18.92 4.56 4.84
CA ASN A 161 -18.37 3.52 5.72
C ASN A 161 -17.20 4.02 6.58
N ALA A 162 -16.32 4.87 6.03
CA ALA A 162 -15.24 5.48 6.82
C ALA A 162 -15.78 6.50 7.85
N THR A 163 -16.85 7.24 7.52
CA THR A 163 -17.58 8.05 8.51
C THR A 163 -18.23 7.18 9.59
N ALA A 164 -18.84 6.05 9.22
CA ALA A 164 -19.43 5.10 10.17
C ALA A 164 -18.38 4.41 11.07
N ALA A 165 -17.14 4.26 10.59
CA ALA A 165 -16.01 3.88 11.44
C ALA A 165 -15.72 4.97 12.47
N ALA A 166 -15.35 6.17 12.02
CA ALA A 166 -14.95 7.27 12.89
C ALA A 166 -16.04 7.68 13.91
N PHE A 167 -17.32 7.60 13.56
CA PHE A 167 -18.41 7.87 14.52
C PHE A 167 -18.58 6.80 15.60
N ARG A 168 -18.07 5.57 15.42
CA ARG A 168 -17.96 4.61 16.53
C ARG A 168 -16.85 5.07 17.47
N ASP A 169 -15.67 5.37 16.93
CA ASP A 169 -14.51 5.85 17.68
C ASP A 169 -14.84 7.13 18.51
N ILE A 170 -15.56 8.09 17.91
CA ILE A 170 -16.07 9.30 18.57
C ILE A 170 -17.03 8.98 19.73
N ASN A 171 -17.91 7.98 19.58
CA ASN A 171 -18.83 7.55 20.63
C ASN A 171 -18.13 6.73 21.73
N GLU A 172 -17.13 5.91 21.38
CA GLU A 172 -16.29 5.17 22.32
C GLU A 172 -15.40 6.10 23.16
N LEU A 173 -14.90 7.19 22.57
CA LEU A 173 -14.25 8.31 23.26
C LEU A 173 -15.24 9.25 23.99
N HIS A 174 -16.53 8.92 23.99
CA HIS A 174 -17.61 9.61 24.72
C HIS A 174 -17.79 11.10 24.37
N PHE A 175 -17.36 11.53 23.19
CA PHE A 175 -17.63 12.89 22.73
C PHE A 175 -19.15 13.11 22.55
N PRO A 176 -19.73 14.23 23.03
CA PRO A 176 -21.16 14.47 22.90
C PRO A 176 -21.57 14.56 21.43
N SER A 177 -22.30 13.55 20.94
CA SER A 177 -22.66 13.43 19.52
C SER A 177 -23.43 14.65 19.00
N SER A 178 -24.13 15.39 19.87
CA SER A 178 -24.81 16.66 19.57
C SER A 178 -23.89 17.81 19.15
N ARG A 179 -22.56 17.71 19.32
CA ARG A 179 -21.59 18.67 18.74
C ARG A 179 -21.26 18.39 17.27
N PHE A 180 -21.57 17.20 16.75
CA PHE A 180 -21.10 16.73 15.44
C PHE A 180 -22.19 16.88 14.38
N GLU A 181 -22.16 17.98 13.64
CA GLU A 181 -23.07 18.26 12.54
C GLU A 181 -22.54 17.63 11.24
N LEU A 182 -23.37 16.82 10.60
CA LEU A 182 -22.98 16.02 9.45
C LEU A 182 -23.30 16.76 8.14
N VAL A 183 -22.28 17.00 7.32
CA VAL A 183 -22.38 17.71 6.04
C VAL A 183 -21.96 16.76 4.93
N ASP A 184 -22.89 16.42 4.04
CA ASP A 184 -22.60 15.56 2.89
C ASP A 184 -22.34 16.43 1.66
N ASN A 185 -21.18 16.26 1.03
CA ASN A 185 -20.64 17.19 0.03
C ASN A 185 -20.42 16.52 -1.33
N PHE A 186 -20.70 17.30 -2.39
CA PHE A 186 -20.76 16.88 -3.78
C PHE A 186 -21.88 15.84 -4.04
N TYR A 187 -23.06 16.01 -3.44
CA TYR A 187 -24.11 14.98 -3.41
C TYR A 187 -24.75 14.63 -4.77
N ASP A 188 -24.62 15.51 -5.75
CA ASP A 188 -25.11 15.39 -7.12
C ASP A 188 -23.97 15.15 -8.13
N MET A 189 -22.75 14.88 -7.66
CA MET A 189 -21.63 14.43 -8.50
C MET A 189 -22.00 13.12 -9.23
N PRO A 190 -21.62 12.93 -10.51
CA PRO A 190 -21.88 11.69 -11.23
C PRO A 190 -21.37 10.44 -10.49
N GLY A 191 -22.28 9.52 -10.17
CA GLY A 191 -21.99 8.31 -9.39
C GLY A 191 -22.20 8.44 -7.87
N ALA A 192 -22.69 9.58 -7.39
CA ALA A 192 -23.17 9.73 -6.02
C ALA A 192 -24.40 8.86 -5.70
N LEU A 193 -24.51 8.44 -4.44
CA LEU A 193 -25.70 7.83 -3.85
C LEU A 193 -26.80 8.89 -3.67
N ALA A 194 -28.06 8.50 -3.79
CA ALA A 194 -29.15 9.46 -3.66
C ALA A 194 -29.26 9.98 -2.21
N PRO A 195 -29.55 11.27 -1.96
CA PRO A 195 -29.65 11.83 -0.61
C PRO A 195 -30.52 11.02 0.36
N LYS A 196 -31.64 10.45 -0.11
CA LYS A 196 -32.51 9.57 0.71
C LYS A 196 -31.83 8.28 1.19
N GLU A 197 -30.84 7.77 0.45
CA GLU A 197 -30.05 6.61 0.83
C GLU A 197 -28.99 6.98 1.87
N VAL A 198 -28.38 8.17 1.72
CA VAL A 198 -27.45 8.77 2.67
C VAL A 198 -28.14 9.10 4.01
N GLU A 199 -29.31 9.76 3.95
CA GLU A 199 -30.20 9.99 5.10
C GLU A 199 -30.52 8.66 5.80
N LYS A 200 -30.98 7.65 5.04
CA LYS A 200 -31.29 6.32 5.58
C LYS A 200 -30.08 5.63 6.21
N PHE A 201 -28.88 5.82 5.66
CA PHE A 201 -27.63 5.28 6.21
C PHE A 201 -27.32 5.90 7.57
N PHE A 202 -27.23 7.23 7.65
CA PHE A 202 -26.88 7.90 8.91
C PHE A 202 -27.99 7.82 9.96
N LYS A 203 -29.26 7.75 9.57
CA LYS A 203 -30.37 7.58 10.52
C LYS A 203 -30.31 6.25 11.28
N GLN A 204 -29.68 5.21 10.72
CA GLN A 204 -29.38 3.96 11.44
C GLN A 204 -28.30 4.13 12.51
N MET A 205 -27.45 5.16 12.40
CA MET A 205 -26.45 5.56 13.40
C MET A 205 -26.99 6.59 14.41
N GLY A 206 -28.29 6.91 14.38
CA GLY A 206 -28.86 7.99 15.19
C GLY A 206 -28.40 9.40 14.75
N LYS A 207 -28.07 9.56 13.47
CA LYS A 207 -27.58 10.81 12.88
C LYS A 207 -28.43 11.28 11.70
N ASP A 208 -28.82 12.54 11.72
CA ASP A 208 -29.39 13.22 10.55
C ASP A 208 -28.30 14.04 9.84
N VAL A 209 -28.48 14.29 8.54
CA VAL A 209 -27.58 15.13 7.73
C VAL A 209 -28.05 16.58 7.84
N LEU A 210 -27.19 17.51 8.28
CA LEU A 210 -27.52 18.93 8.40
C LEU A 210 -27.71 19.58 7.03
N ALA A 211 -26.85 19.24 6.07
CA ALA A 211 -26.84 19.85 4.75
C ALA A 211 -26.25 18.91 3.69
N PHE A 212 -26.89 18.90 2.52
CA PHE A 212 -26.39 18.31 1.29
C PHE A 212 -25.80 19.43 0.41
N MET A 213 -24.48 19.58 0.42
CA MET A 213 -23.75 20.58 -0.36
C MET A 213 -23.57 20.07 -1.80
N PRO A 214 -24.06 20.79 -2.83
CA PRO A 214 -23.98 20.33 -4.22
C PRO A 214 -22.53 20.35 -4.76
N TRP A 215 -22.33 19.82 -5.96
CA TRP A 215 -21.18 20.12 -6.79
C TRP A 215 -21.22 21.59 -7.26
N GLU A 216 -20.05 22.16 -7.55
CA GLU A 216 -19.89 23.57 -7.86
C GLU A 216 -18.67 23.80 -8.76
N ASP A 217 -18.88 23.86 -10.08
CA ASP A 217 -17.81 24.03 -11.07
C ASP A 217 -17.01 25.33 -10.89
N ALA A 218 -17.62 26.35 -10.27
CA ALA A 218 -16.94 27.60 -9.93
C ALA A 218 -15.90 27.44 -8.81
N MET A 219 -16.02 26.43 -7.95
CA MET A 219 -15.18 26.29 -6.74
C MET A 219 -13.69 26.03 -7.08
N PRO A 220 -13.31 25.06 -7.94
CA PRO A 220 -11.92 24.90 -8.36
C PRO A 220 -11.41 26.10 -9.17
N GLY A 221 -12.29 26.72 -9.98
CA GLY A 221 -11.96 27.91 -10.76
C GLY A 221 -11.57 29.12 -9.90
N CYS A 222 -12.26 29.32 -8.77
CA CYS A 222 -11.89 30.34 -7.79
C CYS A 222 -10.59 29.97 -7.06
N ALA A 223 -10.47 28.72 -6.60
CA ALA A 223 -9.29 28.25 -5.87
C ALA A 223 -7.99 28.41 -6.69
N ASN A 224 -8.02 28.02 -7.97
CA ASN A 224 -6.90 28.16 -8.91
C ASN A 224 -6.51 29.63 -9.21
N GLN A 225 -7.33 30.60 -8.80
CA GLN A 225 -7.06 32.04 -8.93
C GLN A 225 -6.75 32.71 -7.58
N ASN A 226 -6.54 31.93 -6.51
CA ASN A 226 -6.37 32.41 -5.13
C ASN A 226 -7.57 33.25 -4.64
N LYS A 227 -8.79 32.79 -4.97
CA LYS A 227 -10.05 33.46 -4.65
C LYS A 227 -11.01 32.56 -3.87
N VAL A 228 -11.87 33.17 -3.07
CA VAL A 228 -12.88 32.47 -2.25
C VAL A 228 -14.26 32.62 -2.88
N LEU A 229 -14.94 31.51 -3.15
CA LEU A 229 -16.21 31.47 -3.90
C LEU A 229 -17.29 32.42 -3.35
N ILE A 230 -17.48 32.50 -2.04
CA ILE A 230 -18.51 33.37 -1.43
C ILE A 230 -18.27 34.87 -1.69
N ALA A 231 -17.02 35.29 -1.91
CA ALA A 231 -16.70 36.67 -2.26
C ALA A 231 -16.90 36.96 -3.76
N GLU A 232 -16.55 36.01 -4.62
CA GLU A 232 -16.65 36.14 -6.08
C GLU A 232 -18.08 35.91 -6.62
N GLN A 233 -18.77 34.91 -6.09
CA GLN A 233 -20.07 34.42 -6.58
C GLN A 233 -21.05 34.13 -5.41
N PRO A 234 -21.50 35.16 -4.66
CA PRO A 234 -22.31 35.00 -3.44
C PRO A 234 -23.71 34.38 -3.62
N ASN A 235 -24.11 34.03 -4.85
CA ASN A 235 -25.47 33.65 -5.24
C ASN A 235 -25.60 32.23 -5.81
N THR A 236 -24.52 31.43 -5.87
CA THR A 236 -24.61 30.04 -6.34
C THR A 236 -25.44 29.16 -5.39
N GLN A 237 -25.82 27.95 -5.84
CA GLN A 237 -26.55 27.02 -4.96
C GLN A 237 -25.68 26.54 -3.80
N TRP A 238 -24.38 26.30 -4.03
CA TRP A 238 -23.44 25.95 -2.96
C TRP A 238 -23.39 27.01 -1.86
N VAL A 239 -23.28 28.29 -2.23
CA VAL A 239 -23.26 29.41 -1.27
C VAL A 239 -24.62 29.61 -0.57
N LYS A 240 -25.75 29.20 -1.18
CA LYS A 240 -27.05 29.19 -0.49
C LYS A 240 -27.14 28.07 0.54
N VAL A 241 -26.70 26.85 0.24
CA VAL A 241 -26.69 25.74 1.21
C VAL A 241 -25.70 26.00 2.35
N LEU A 242 -24.57 26.66 2.09
CA LEU A 242 -23.63 27.10 3.14
C LEU A 242 -24.31 27.96 4.23
N ARG A 243 -25.40 28.67 3.90
CA ARG A 243 -26.15 29.48 4.88
C ARG A 243 -26.89 28.62 5.91
N VAL A 244 -27.11 27.33 5.65
CA VAL A 244 -27.62 26.37 6.64
C VAL A 244 -26.57 26.12 7.72
N LEU A 245 -25.30 25.91 7.34
CA LEU A 245 -24.19 25.78 8.29
C LEU A 245 -23.97 27.09 9.08
N LEU A 246 -24.12 28.25 8.42
CA LEU A 246 -24.06 29.56 9.07
C LEU A 246 -25.19 29.75 10.10
N GLY A 247 -26.42 29.36 9.74
CA GLY A 247 -27.57 29.37 10.65
C GLY A 247 -27.31 28.48 11.86
N ARG A 248 -26.91 27.22 11.63
CA ARG A 248 -26.60 26.27 12.70
C ARG A 248 -25.49 26.76 13.62
N LEU A 249 -24.43 27.37 13.07
CA LEU A 249 -23.36 27.97 13.87
C LEU A 249 -23.84 29.18 14.70
N SER A 250 -24.81 29.95 14.20
CA SER A 250 -25.41 31.07 14.96
C SER A 250 -26.20 30.61 16.19
N GLU A 251 -26.80 29.42 16.14
CA GLU A 251 -27.53 28.81 17.25
C GLU A 251 -26.62 28.27 18.36
N VAL A 252 -25.34 28.00 18.06
CA VAL A 252 -24.41 27.44 19.05
C VAL A 252 -24.13 28.47 20.14
N VAL A 253 -24.61 28.17 21.34
CA VAL A 253 -24.23 28.84 22.58
C VAL A 253 -22.83 28.31 22.97
N PRO A 254 -21.79 29.17 23.03
CA PRO A 254 -20.44 28.73 23.38
C PRO A 254 -20.36 28.28 24.84
N GLY A 255 -19.73 27.14 25.09
CA GLY A 255 -19.54 26.63 26.45
C GLY A 255 -18.40 27.34 27.20
N GLU A 256 -18.39 27.23 28.53
CA GLU A 256 -17.19 27.54 29.32
C GLU A 256 -16.11 26.50 29.00
N LYS A 257 -15.04 26.94 28.33
CA LYS A 257 -13.96 26.07 27.87
C LYS A 257 -12.94 25.87 28.97
N GLN A 258 -12.77 24.62 29.38
CA GLN A 258 -11.71 24.24 30.33
C GLN A 258 -10.30 24.29 29.70
N TRP A 259 -10.19 24.38 28.37
CA TRP A 259 -8.91 24.39 27.62
C TRP A 259 -7.97 23.24 28.02
N VAL A 260 -8.54 22.04 28.13
CA VAL A 260 -7.87 20.75 28.33
C VAL A 260 -7.98 19.94 27.03
N SER A 261 -7.05 19.03 26.79
CA SER A 261 -7.20 17.98 25.77
C SER A 261 -7.17 16.60 26.42
N SER A 262 -7.91 15.65 25.85
CA SER A 262 -7.85 14.23 26.20
C SER A 262 -6.62 13.54 25.61
N VAL A 263 -6.03 14.12 24.55
CA VAL A 263 -4.77 13.67 23.95
C VAL A 263 -3.60 14.11 24.82
N SER A 264 -2.73 13.18 25.23
CA SER A 264 -1.51 13.55 25.95
C SER A 264 -0.51 14.28 25.04
N SER A 265 0.33 15.13 25.63
CA SER A 265 1.43 15.78 24.90
C SER A 265 2.41 14.79 24.26
N GLU A 266 2.53 13.58 24.82
CA GLU A 266 3.31 12.52 24.17
C GLU A 266 2.59 11.97 22.93
N GLU A 267 1.33 11.55 23.02
CA GLU A 267 0.57 11.04 21.86
C GLU A 267 0.50 12.09 20.73
N PHE A 268 0.22 13.36 21.06
CA PHE A 268 0.19 14.45 20.09
C PHE A 268 1.53 14.62 19.35
N THR A 269 2.64 14.54 20.08
CA THR A 269 4.00 14.67 19.53
C THR A 269 4.46 13.40 18.81
N GLN A 270 4.04 12.21 19.28
CA GLN A 270 4.32 10.94 18.63
C GLN A 270 3.57 10.86 17.29
N GLY A 271 2.26 11.09 17.26
CA GLY A 271 1.45 11.00 16.05
C GLY A 271 1.81 12.05 14.98
N SER A 272 2.07 13.30 15.38
CA SER A 272 2.63 14.30 14.46
C SER A 272 4.05 13.94 13.98
N GLY A 273 4.81 13.17 14.76
CA GLY A 273 6.12 12.62 14.39
C GLY A 273 6.07 11.28 13.61
N MET A 274 4.97 10.54 13.63
CA MET A 274 4.76 9.33 12.82
C MET A 274 4.55 9.68 11.34
N LEU A 275 4.09 10.90 11.06
CA LEU A 275 3.96 11.48 9.72
C LEU A 275 5.32 11.98 9.18
N TRP A 276 6.32 11.09 9.22
CA TRP A 276 7.72 11.22 8.78
C TRP A 276 8.67 12.03 9.68
N LYS A 277 9.34 11.33 10.61
CA LYS A 277 10.60 11.78 11.23
C LYS A 277 11.82 11.41 10.38
N PRO A 278 12.73 12.35 10.07
CA PRO A 278 14.13 12.02 9.80
C PRO A 278 14.75 11.34 11.02
N ALA A 279 15.69 10.42 10.81
CA ALA A 279 16.28 9.63 11.90
C ALA A 279 17.32 10.41 12.74
N GLU A 280 16.86 11.26 13.66
CA GLU A 280 17.68 11.74 14.77
C GLU A 280 17.79 10.70 15.90
N GLY A 281 18.87 10.78 16.69
CA GLY A 281 19.43 9.61 17.36
C GLY A 281 18.97 9.35 18.80
N GLY A 282 18.10 8.35 18.98
CA GLY A 282 18.12 7.42 20.12
C GLY A 282 17.28 7.78 21.36
N GLY A 283 16.68 6.75 21.97
CA GLY A 283 16.02 6.83 23.29
C GLY A 283 14.76 5.98 23.42
N ALA A 284 14.84 4.93 24.24
CA ALA A 284 13.75 4.16 24.86
C ALA A 284 12.72 3.41 23.97
N ALA A 285 12.11 2.40 24.59
CA ALA A 285 10.92 1.64 24.16
C ALA A 285 9.78 1.91 25.17
N ALA A 286 8.53 1.46 25.06
CA ALA A 286 7.93 0.41 24.21
C ALA A 286 6.40 0.63 24.01
N PRO A 287 5.73 -0.08 23.09
CA PRO A 287 4.26 -0.07 22.91
C PRO A 287 3.56 -1.37 23.40
N ALA A 288 2.22 -1.37 23.52
CA ALA A 288 1.40 -2.56 23.80
C ALA A 288 -0.05 -2.48 23.27
N ALA A 289 -0.60 -3.63 22.78
CA ALA A 289 -1.99 -3.95 22.38
C ALA A 289 -2.67 -3.09 21.26
N ALA A 290 -3.43 -3.56 20.25
CA ALA A 290 -4.01 -4.86 19.78
C ALA A 290 -5.50 -5.19 20.11
N ARG A 291 -6.34 -5.40 19.06
CA ARG A 291 -7.64 -6.17 18.95
C ARG A 291 -8.47 -5.71 17.70
N SER A 292 -9.54 -6.36 17.16
CA SER A 292 -10.03 -7.77 16.99
C SER A 292 -11.46 -7.77 16.33
N VAL A 293 -12.14 -8.79 15.74
CA VAL A 293 -11.90 -10.25 15.48
C VAL A 293 -12.29 -10.75 14.05
N PRO A 294 -13.56 -10.74 13.55
CA PRO A 294 -14.07 -11.83 12.65
C PRO A 294 -14.67 -11.38 11.29
N GLY A 295 -14.95 -12.23 10.28
CA GLY A 295 -14.97 -13.72 10.11
C GLY A 295 -16.30 -14.16 9.44
N GLU A 296 -16.51 -15.29 8.75
CA GLU A 296 -15.70 -16.43 8.23
C GLU A 296 -16.56 -17.17 7.14
N GLY A 297 -15.98 -18.01 6.26
CA GLY A 297 -16.70 -19.02 5.44
C GLY A 297 -17.05 -18.72 3.96
N GLY A 298 -17.14 -19.71 3.06
CA GLY A 298 -16.74 -21.12 3.17
C GLY A 298 -17.32 -22.06 2.08
N GLY A 299 -16.48 -22.82 1.37
CA GLY A 299 -16.92 -23.84 0.39
C GLY A 299 -15.77 -24.62 -0.28
N LYS A 300 -15.95 -25.94 -0.54
CA LYS A 300 -14.96 -26.86 -1.17
C LYS A 300 -15.59 -27.64 -2.33
N PRO A 301 -14.78 -28.24 -3.23
CA PRO A 301 -14.70 -29.71 -3.27
C PRO A 301 -13.25 -30.27 -3.30
N GLN A 302 -13.14 -31.61 -3.39
CA GLN A 302 -11.90 -32.40 -3.23
C GLN A 302 -11.51 -33.19 -4.53
N PRO A 303 -10.91 -34.40 -4.52
CA PRO A 303 -9.45 -34.56 -4.61
C PRO A 303 -8.96 -35.57 -5.67
N ASN A 304 -7.64 -35.64 -5.89
CA ASN A 304 -6.81 -36.88 -6.02
C ASN A 304 -5.38 -36.55 -6.50
N ALA A 305 -4.35 -37.38 -6.30
CA ALA A 305 -4.15 -38.53 -5.39
C ALA A 305 -2.64 -38.63 -5.06
N GLY A 306 -2.25 -39.47 -4.09
CA GLY A 306 -0.84 -39.86 -3.88
C GLY A 306 -0.30 -39.73 -2.45
N ARG A 307 -0.76 -40.61 -1.55
CA ARG A 307 -0.03 -41.12 -0.37
C ARG A 307 -0.82 -42.29 0.21
N THR A 308 -0.16 -43.16 0.97
CA THR A 308 -0.77 -44.27 1.72
C THR A 308 -1.91 -43.80 2.63
N ASP A 309 -2.96 -44.61 2.75
CA ASP A 309 -4.00 -44.42 3.75
C ASP A 309 -3.43 -44.79 5.13
N VAL A 310 -3.02 -43.76 5.88
CA VAL A 310 -2.63 -43.88 7.28
C VAL A 310 -3.89 -44.07 8.14
N PRO A 311 -3.95 -45.12 9.00
CA PRO A 311 -5.11 -45.38 9.85
C PRO A 311 -5.43 -44.22 10.81
N GLN A 312 -6.68 -44.12 11.28
CA GLN A 312 -7.10 -43.03 12.18
C GLN A 312 -6.24 -42.93 13.46
N TRP A 313 -5.77 -44.07 14.01
CA TRP A 313 -4.90 -44.12 15.19
C TRP A 313 -3.47 -43.61 14.96
N TRP A 314 -3.07 -43.32 13.71
CA TRP A 314 -1.70 -42.90 13.36
C TRP A 314 -1.31 -41.57 14.04
N GLU A 315 -2.23 -40.60 14.06
CA GLU A 315 -2.00 -39.30 14.69
C GLU A 315 -2.02 -39.41 16.22
N ASP A 316 -2.94 -40.21 16.79
CA ASP A 316 -2.98 -40.49 18.24
C ASP A 316 -1.69 -41.15 18.72
N LEU A 317 -1.16 -42.10 17.93
CA LEU A 317 0.13 -42.75 18.20
C LEU A 317 1.30 -41.76 18.08
N LYS A 318 1.31 -40.85 17.09
CA LYS A 318 2.31 -39.78 17.02
C LYS A 318 2.26 -38.88 18.25
N VAL A 319 1.07 -38.49 18.73
CA VAL A 319 0.92 -37.70 19.97
C VAL A 319 1.42 -38.47 21.20
N LYS A 320 1.12 -39.77 21.30
CA LYS A 320 1.59 -40.68 22.38
C LYS A 320 3.12 -40.75 22.42
N ILE A 321 3.75 -41.07 21.29
CA ILE A 321 5.21 -41.20 21.19
C ILE A 321 5.90 -39.84 21.30
N HIS A 322 5.40 -38.76 20.68
CA HIS A 322 5.97 -37.41 20.80
C HIS A 322 6.06 -36.97 22.27
N ARG A 323 5.03 -37.23 23.09
CA ARG A 323 5.05 -36.88 24.52
C ARG A 323 6.14 -37.64 25.28
N GLN A 324 6.31 -38.93 24.98
CA GLN A 324 7.35 -39.77 25.58
C GLN A 324 8.76 -39.35 25.14
N VAL A 325 8.96 -39.00 23.87
CA VAL A 325 10.25 -38.51 23.34
C VAL A 325 10.65 -37.18 24.01
N VAL A 326 9.71 -36.24 24.18
CA VAL A 326 9.99 -34.98 24.89
C VAL A 326 10.42 -35.24 26.34
N ALA A 327 9.69 -36.07 27.08
CA ALA A 327 10.04 -36.41 28.46
C ALA A 327 11.41 -37.12 28.58
N ALA A 328 11.76 -37.98 27.61
CA ALA A 328 13.09 -38.59 27.54
C ALA A 328 14.20 -37.56 27.29
N LEU A 329 14.01 -36.63 26.35
CA LEU A 329 14.98 -35.58 26.03
C LEU A 329 15.18 -34.58 27.20
N GLU A 330 14.12 -34.27 27.94
CA GLU A 330 14.21 -33.49 29.18
C GLU A 330 15.00 -34.22 30.26
N THR A 331 14.74 -35.53 30.45
CA THR A 331 15.46 -36.40 31.40
C THR A 331 16.95 -36.49 31.07
N GLU A 332 17.31 -36.66 29.80
CA GLU A 332 18.69 -36.67 29.31
C GLU A 332 19.33 -35.26 29.21
N ARG A 333 18.58 -34.19 29.53
CA ARG A 333 18.99 -32.78 29.38
C ARG A 333 19.47 -32.42 27.96
N VAL A 334 18.92 -33.07 26.94
CA VAL A 334 19.29 -32.84 25.53
C VAL A 334 18.70 -31.51 25.07
N LYS A 335 19.54 -30.47 25.00
CA LYS A 335 19.18 -29.21 24.37
C LYS A 335 19.01 -29.41 22.86
N ILE A 336 17.75 -29.45 22.40
CA ILE A 336 17.43 -29.21 20.99
C ILE A 336 17.86 -27.78 20.67
N THR A 337 18.60 -27.61 19.57
CA THR A 337 19.05 -26.30 19.07
C THR A 337 18.35 -25.98 17.76
N ASP A 338 18.00 -24.71 17.53
CA ASP A 338 17.41 -24.26 16.25
C ASP A 338 18.42 -24.28 15.07
N ASP A 339 19.68 -24.64 15.30
CA ASP A 339 20.70 -24.80 14.27
C ASP A 339 20.66 -26.20 13.62
N ALA A 340 20.32 -26.23 12.33
CA ALA A 340 20.28 -27.43 11.50
C ALA A 340 21.64 -28.15 11.38
N ALA A 341 22.78 -27.47 11.54
CA ALA A 341 24.10 -28.09 11.48
C ALA A 341 24.40 -28.95 12.71
N LEU A 342 24.05 -28.45 13.90
CA LEU A 342 24.16 -29.19 15.17
C LEU A 342 23.18 -30.39 15.22
N ASN A 343 22.04 -30.29 14.54
CA ASN A 343 20.98 -31.30 14.61
C ASN A 343 21.29 -32.64 13.91
N GLN A 344 22.41 -32.85 13.21
CA GLN A 344 22.77 -34.21 12.75
C GLN A 344 23.05 -35.17 13.91
N GLY A 345 23.72 -34.70 14.97
CA GLY A 345 23.95 -35.48 16.18
C GLY A 345 22.64 -35.73 16.95
N THR A 346 21.81 -34.69 17.07
CA THR A 346 20.49 -34.74 17.69
C THR A 346 19.56 -35.73 16.97
N ARG A 347 19.48 -35.67 15.62
CA ARG A 347 18.58 -36.54 14.82
C ARG A 347 18.89 -38.02 15.03
N LYS A 348 20.16 -38.42 15.12
CA LYS A 348 20.54 -39.81 15.44
C LYS A 348 20.15 -40.24 16.86
N ARG A 349 20.17 -39.33 17.84
CA ARG A 349 19.73 -39.64 19.22
C ARG A 349 18.21 -39.75 19.31
N VAL A 350 17.49 -38.80 18.73
CA VAL A 350 16.02 -38.81 18.69
C VAL A 350 15.51 -40.04 17.92
N ASP A 351 16.16 -40.41 16.81
CA ASP A 351 15.88 -41.65 16.06
C ASP A 351 15.99 -42.90 16.94
N VAL A 352 17.08 -43.05 17.70
CA VAL A 352 17.25 -44.18 18.65
C VAL A 352 16.18 -44.17 19.75
N ILE A 353 15.81 -43.00 20.28
CA ILE A 353 14.74 -42.88 21.30
C ILE A 353 13.39 -43.30 20.70
N ILE A 354 13.02 -42.81 19.51
CA ILE A 354 11.77 -43.18 18.84
C ILE A 354 11.73 -44.69 18.57
N ASN A 355 12.81 -45.28 18.04
CA ASN A 355 12.90 -46.73 17.83
C ASN A 355 12.74 -47.52 19.14
N SER A 356 13.34 -47.06 20.25
CA SER A 356 13.21 -47.71 21.57
C SER A 356 11.82 -47.60 22.18
N LEU A 357 11.04 -46.57 21.83
CA LEU A 357 9.66 -46.40 22.26
C LEU A 357 8.70 -47.22 21.38
N LEU A 358 8.88 -47.22 20.06
CA LEU A 358 8.10 -48.06 19.15
C LEU A 358 8.31 -49.56 19.43
N GLN A 359 9.50 -50.00 19.84
CA GLN A 359 9.73 -51.38 20.30
C GLN A 359 9.00 -51.77 21.60
N LYS A 360 8.49 -50.78 22.35
CA LYS A 360 7.69 -50.98 23.58
C LYS A 360 6.19 -50.79 23.32
N GLU A 361 5.81 -50.38 22.12
CA GLU A 361 4.43 -50.12 21.75
C GLU A 361 3.75 -51.42 21.27
N THR A 362 2.91 -51.99 22.12
CA THR A 362 2.23 -53.27 21.84
C THR A 362 0.82 -53.10 21.27
N GLU A 363 0.24 -51.90 21.33
CA GLU A 363 -1.16 -51.68 20.92
C GLU A 363 -1.29 -51.54 19.39
N HIS A 364 -0.29 -50.95 18.73
CA HIS A 364 -0.32 -50.60 17.31
C HIS A 364 1.00 -51.01 16.60
N PRO A 365 1.22 -52.31 16.36
CA PRO A 365 2.44 -52.80 15.71
C PRO A 365 2.54 -52.32 14.25
N LEU A 366 3.57 -51.50 13.96
CA LEU A 366 3.84 -50.97 12.63
C LEU A 366 4.55 -52.00 11.73
N SER A 367 4.26 -51.99 10.44
CA SER A 367 5.10 -52.65 9.43
C SER A 367 6.48 -51.97 9.33
N ARG A 368 7.46 -52.62 8.67
CA ARG A 368 8.79 -52.02 8.49
C ARG A 368 8.73 -50.67 7.75
N ASP A 369 7.93 -50.58 6.69
CA ASP A 369 7.80 -49.38 5.88
C ASP A 369 6.98 -48.30 6.59
N GLN A 370 5.94 -48.70 7.33
CA GLN A 370 5.20 -47.81 8.23
C GLN A 370 6.10 -47.26 9.33
N SER A 371 6.99 -48.07 9.91
CA SER A 371 7.94 -47.64 10.94
C SER A 371 8.88 -46.57 10.38
N VAL A 372 9.44 -46.79 9.19
CA VAL A 372 10.30 -45.82 8.52
C VAL A 372 9.54 -44.54 8.16
N GLN A 373 8.28 -44.61 7.72
CA GLN A 373 7.44 -43.44 7.47
C GLN A 373 7.19 -42.66 8.78
N PHE A 374 6.69 -43.34 9.82
CA PHE A 374 6.34 -42.78 11.12
C PHE A 374 7.55 -42.10 11.80
N ILE A 375 8.71 -42.76 11.79
CA ILE A 375 9.95 -42.21 12.33
C ILE A 375 10.35 -40.93 11.58
N ASN A 376 10.24 -40.89 10.24
CA ASN A 376 10.59 -39.69 9.48
C ASN A 376 9.58 -38.55 9.69
N GLU A 377 8.27 -38.82 9.74
CA GLU A 377 7.25 -37.83 10.11
C GLU A 377 7.56 -37.23 11.50
N LEU A 378 7.80 -38.09 12.49
CA LEU A 378 8.03 -37.66 13.86
C LEU A 378 9.39 -36.93 14.05
N LEU A 379 10.44 -37.32 13.32
CA LEU A 379 11.71 -36.59 13.28
C LEU A 379 11.57 -35.21 12.60
N ASP A 380 10.77 -35.11 11.53
CA ASP A 380 10.53 -33.83 10.84
C ASP A 380 9.59 -32.92 11.67
N GLU A 381 8.71 -33.47 12.52
CA GLU A 381 7.98 -32.69 13.55
C GLU A 381 8.88 -32.22 14.70
N ILE A 382 9.72 -33.10 15.26
CA ILE A 382 10.55 -32.77 16.44
C ILE A 382 11.73 -31.87 16.08
N LEU A 383 12.32 -32.01 14.88
CA LEU A 383 13.57 -31.33 14.48
C LEU A 383 13.49 -30.51 13.18
N GLY A 384 12.41 -30.65 12.39
CA GLY A 384 12.24 -29.97 11.09
C GLY A 384 11.10 -28.93 11.10
N LEU A 385 10.46 -28.74 9.94
CA LEU A 385 9.30 -27.86 9.77
C LEU A 385 7.95 -28.58 9.97
N GLY A 386 7.96 -29.82 10.46
CA GLY A 386 6.77 -30.64 10.68
C GLY A 386 5.92 -30.80 9.41
N PRO A 387 4.60 -30.55 9.47
CA PRO A 387 3.70 -30.76 8.33
C PRO A 387 4.05 -29.97 7.05
N LEU A 388 4.85 -28.89 7.17
CA LEU A 388 5.28 -28.08 6.02
C LEU A 388 6.41 -28.73 5.22
N GLU A 389 7.15 -29.64 5.85
CA GLU A 389 8.37 -30.22 5.30
C GLU A 389 8.10 -30.97 3.97
N GLU A 390 6.98 -31.70 3.89
CA GLU A 390 6.54 -32.36 2.65
C GLU A 390 6.06 -31.38 1.58
N LEU A 391 5.45 -30.26 1.98
CA LEU A 391 4.99 -29.20 1.07
C LEU A 391 6.16 -28.38 0.52
N MET A 392 7.23 -28.23 1.28
CA MET A 392 8.49 -27.62 0.85
C MET A 392 9.30 -28.55 -0.07
N ARG A 393 9.15 -29.87 0.05
CA ARG A 393 9.78 -30.85 -0.87
C ARG A 393 9.09 -30.94 -2.24
N ASP A 394 7.79 -30.67 -2.34
CA ASP A 394 7.03 -30.69 -3.60
C ASP A 394 7.36 -29.48 -4.51
N PRO A 395 7.95 -29.67 -5.72
CA PRO A 395 8.26 -28.56 -6.63
C PRO A 395 7.03 -27.94 -7.33
N ALA A 396 5.83 -28.53 -7.20
CA ALA A 396 4.59 -27.99 -7.76
C ALA A 396 3.89 -26.95 -6.85
N VAL A 397 4.33 -26.81 -5.60
CA VAL A 397 3.81 -25.84 -4.62
C VAL A 397 4.54 -24.51 -4.76
N THR A 398 3.83 -23.44 -5.12
CA THR A 398 4.39 -22.08 -5.28
C THR A 398 4.21 -21.21 -4.03
N GLU A 399 3.21 -21.49 -3.20
CA GLU A 399 2.92 -20.74 -1.97
C GLU A 399 2.28 -21.68 -0.94
N ILE A 400 2.55 -21.46 0.35
CA ILE A 400 1.98 -22.21 1.48
C ILE A 400 1.42 -21.18 2.48
N MET A 401 0.19 -21.36 2.93
CA MET A 401 -0.47 -20.48 3.91
C MET A 401 -1.06 -21.32 5.05
N VAL A 402 -0.55 -21.13 6.26
CA VAL A 402 -1.09 -21.69 7.50
C VAL A 402 -1.97 -20.61 8.13
N ASN A 403 -3.27 -20.85 8.18
CA ASN A 403 -4.25 -19.90 8.74
C ASN A 403 -4.78 -20.33 10.12
N ALA A 404 -4.61 -21.61 10.46
CA ALA A 404 -4.89 -22.26 11.75
C ALA A 404 -4.27 -23.67 11.72
N PRO A 405 -4.19 -24.42 12.84
CA PRO A 405 -3.65 -25.78 12.85
C PRO A 405 -4.32 -26.75 11.86
N ASP A 406 -5.62 -26.61 11.61
CA ASP A 406 -6.38 -27.42 10.64
C ASP A 406 -6.48 -26.81 9.23
N LYS A 407 -5.98 -25.57 9.04
CA LYS A 407 -6.20 -24.76 7.83
C LYS A 407 -4.87 -24.43 7.12
N ILE A 408 -4.21 -25.45 6.57
CA ILE A 408 -3.03 -25.30 5.70
C ILE A 408 -3.44 -25.34 4.23
N PHE A 409 -3.33 -24.20 3.54
CA PHE A 409 -3.55 -24.03 2.10
C PHE A 409 -2.24 -23.99 1.32
N ILE A 410 -2.30 -24.28 0.01
CA ILE A 410 -1.21 -24.12 -0.95
C ILE A 410 -1.69 -23.47 -2.26
N GLU A 411 -0.83 -22.72 -2.95
CA GLU A 411 -0.97 -22.47 -4.39
C GLU A 411 -0.28 -23.63 -5.15
N ARG A 412 -1.01 -24.28 -6.06
CA ARG A 412 -0.48 -25.23 -7.04
C ARG A 412 -1.05 -24.90 -8.42
N ALA A 413 -0.17 -24.75 -9.41
CA ALA A 413 -0.55 -24.35 -10.79
C ALA A 413 -1.49 -23.12 -10.84
N GLY A 414 -1.28 -22.15 -9.95
CA GLY A 414 -2.11 -20.95 -9.81
C GLY A 414 -3.34 -21.10 -8.91
N LYS A 415 -3.81 -22.31 -8.62
CA LYS A 415 -5.06 -22.52 -7.85
C LYS A 415 -4.75 -22.74 -6.37
N LEU A 416 -5.53 -22.09 -5.50
CA LEU A 416 -5.48 -22.30 -4.05
C LEU A 416 -6.22 -23.59 -3.69
N VAL A 417 -5.59 -24.44 -2.88
CA VAL A 417 -6.10 -25.75 -2.47
C VAL A 417 -5.84 -25.95 -0.98
N LEU A 418 -6.85 -26.35 -0.21
CA LEU A 418 -6.65 -26.79 1.17
C LEU A 418 -6.01 -28.19 1.17
N THR A 419 -4.93 -28.36 1.92
CA THR A 419 -4.19 -29.63 2.00
C THR A 419 -4.84 -30.61 2.98
N LYS A 420 -4.27 -31.82 3.08
CA LYS A 420 -4.60 -32.79 4.14
C LYS A 420 -3.78 -32.61 5.42
N TYR A 421 -2.75 -31.77 5.40
CA TYR A 421 -1.78 -31.61 6.48
C TYR A 421 -2.33 -30.68 7.57
N ARG A 422 -1.94 -30.94 8.82
CA ARG A 422 -2.38 -30.19 10.00
C ARG A 422 -1.26 -30.11 11.02
N PHE A 423 -1.24 -29.04 11.80
CA PHE A 423 -0.46 -28.98 13.04
C PHE A 423 -1.29 -29.55 14.19
N ARG A 424 -0.62 -30.03 15.24
CA ARG A 424 -1.26 -30.53 16.47
C ARG A 424 -1.88 -29.42 17.33
N SER A 425 -1.29 -28.22 17.30
CA SER A 425 -1.73 -27.04 18.05
C SER A 425 -1.01 -25.77 17.60
N ASP A 426 -1.50 -24.61 18.07
CA ASP A 426 -0.90 -23.29 17.83
C ASP A 426 0.55 -23.21 18.29
N GLU A 427 0.92 -23.84 19.42
CA GLU A 427 2.29 -23.83 19.92
C GLU A 427 3.25 -24.56 18.97
N GLN A 428 2.79 -25.57 18.22
CA GLN A 428 3.62 -26.22 17.20
C GLN A 428 3.87 -25.28 16.00
N ILE A 429 2.88 -24.48 15.61
CA ILE A 429 3.06 -23.43 14.58
C ILE A 429 4.09 -22.41 15.07
N VAL A 430 3.95 -21.90 16.29
CA VAL A 430 4.89 -20.94 16.89
C VAL A 430 6.30 -21.53 17.03
N GLN A 431 6.44 -22.82 17.37
CA GLN A 431 7.73 -23.53 17.38
C GLN A 431 8.35 -23.60 15.98
N VAL A 432 7.57 -23.94 14.95
CA VAL A 432 8.04 -23.98 13.56
C VAL A 432 8.41 -22.58 13.05
N MET A 433 7.62 -21.54 13.35
CA MET A 433 7.97 -20.15 13.07
C MET A 433 9.31 -19.76 13.70
N LYS A 434 9.53 -20.08 14.99
CA LYS A 434 10.80 -19.82 15.69
C LYS A 434 11.99 -20.51 15.02
N ARG A 435 11.86 -21.80 14.65
CA ARG A 435 12.88 -22.54 13.87
C ARG A 435 13.17 -21.93 12.50
N ILE A 436 12.15 -21.36 11.85
CA ILE A 436 12.30 -20.70 10.53
C ILE A 436 13.09 -19.38 10.66
N VAL A 437 12.86 -18.59 11.71
CA VAL A 437 13.40 -17.22 11.81
C VAL A 437 14.69 -17.09 12.63
N ALA A 438 14.93 -17.98 13.59
CA ALA A 438 16.15 -17.94 14.41
C ALA A 438 17.47 -18.08 13.60
N PRO A 439 17.59 -18.97 12.58
CA PRO A 439 18.77 -19.05 11.72
C PRO A 439 18.99 -17.81 10.83
N LEU A 440 18.06 -16.87 10.83
CA LEU A 440 18.10 -15.62 10.05
C LEU A 440 18.38 -14.39 10.94
N GLY A 441 18.72 -14.61 12.22
CA GLY A 441 18.94 -13.54 13.20
C GLY A 441 17.67 -12.78 13.59
N ARG A 442 16.49 -13.30 13.25
CA ARG A 442 15.17 -12.73 13.57
C ARG A 442 14.55 -13.45 14.76
N ARG A 443 13.54 -12.84 15.37
CA ARG A 443 12.76 -13.40 16.48
C ARG A 443 11.27 -13.27 16.19
N ILE A 444 10.48 -14.11 16.84
CA ILE A 444 9.02 -14.04 16.86
C ILE A 444 8.53 -14.50 18.23
N ASP A 445 7.96 -13.57 18.98
CA ASP A 445 7.45 -13.74 20.35
C ASP A 445 6.49 -12.59 20.67
N GLU A 446 5.88 -12.58 21.85
CA GLU A 446 4.84 -11.59 22.20
C GLU A 446 5.33 -10.12 22.15
N SER A 447 6.64 -9.87 22.20
CA SER A 447 7.23 -8.54 22.03
C SER A 447 7.53 -8.18 20.57
N VAL A 448 7.69 -9.19 19.71
CA VAL A 448 7.86 -9.06 18.25
C VAL A 448 6.92 -10.03 17.54
N PRO A 449 5.59 -9.76 17.54
CA PRO A 449 4.57 -10.69 17.04
C PRO A 449 4.43 -10.71 15.50
N LEU A 450 5.26 -9.95 14.79
CA LEU A 450 5.34 -9.86 13.33
C LEU A 450 6.77 -10.16 12.88
N VAL A 451 6.94 -10.96 11.84
CA VAL A 451 8.24 -11.13 11.20
C VAL A 451 8.11 -11.39 9.69
N ASP A 452 8.80 -10.55 8.93
CA ASP A 452 9.11 -10.79 7.52
C ASP A 452 10.57 -11.23 7.40
N ALA A 453 10.79 -12.33 6.67
CA ALA A 453 12.05 -13.04 6.62
C ALA A 453 12.28 -13.69 5.24
N ARG A 454 13.53 -14.08 4.98
CA ARG A 454 13.95 -14.71 3.73
C ARG A 454 14.80 -15.95 3.99
N LEU A 455 14.38 -17.09 3.47
CA LEU A 455 15.04 -18.38 3.62
C LEU A 455 16.25 -18.51 2.67
N LYS A 456 17.13 -19.49 2.94
CA LYS A 456 18.38 -19.72 2.20
C LYS A 456 18.20 -20.18 0.75
N ASP A 457 17.03 -20.72 0.40
CA ASP A 457 16.61 -21.01 -0.99
C ASP A 457 16.12 -19.75 -1.74
N GLY A 458 15.91 -18.66 -0.99
CA GLY A 458 15.38 -17.38 -1.43
C GLY A 458 13.95 -17.11 -0.96
N SER A 459 13.20 -18.14 -0.52
CA SER A 459 11.75 -18.08 -0.23
C SER A 459 11.39 -17.02 0.80
N ARG A 460 10.33 -16.24 0.52
CA ARG A 460 9.84 -15.21 1.45
C ARG A 460 8.95 -15.86 2.50
N VAL A 461 9.10 -15.44 3.76
CA VAL A 461 8.26 -15.86 4.87
C VAL A 461 7.69 -14.62 5.54
N ASN A 462 6.37 -14.59 5.70
CA ASN A 462 5.67 -13.70 6.62
C ASN A 462 5.05 -14.57 7.72
N ALA A 463 5.20 -14.17 8.99
CA ALA A 463 4.58 -14.85 10.12
C ALA A 463 4.03 -13.85 11.14
N VAL A 464 2.84 -14.16 11.67
CA VAL A 464 2.11 -13.34 12.65
C VAL A 464 1.62 -14.24 13.79
N ILE A 465 1.76 -13.79 15.02
CA ILE A 465 1.28 -14.51 16.22
C ILE A 465 0.39 -13.63 17.11
N ALA A 466 -0.17 -14.21 18.16
CA ALA A 466 -0.86 -13.44 19.20
C ALA A 466 0.07 -12.35 19.79
N PRO A 467 -0.44 -11.15 20.15
CA PRO A 467 -1.86 -10.78 20.18
C PRO A 467 -2.46 -10.30 18.84
N LEU A 468 -1.69 -10.26 17.75
CA LEU A 468 -2.13 -9.72 16.46
C LEU A 468 -2.88 -10.75 15.60
N ALA A 469 -2.40 -12.00 15.58
CA ALA A 469 -3.09 -13.11 14.92
C ALA A 469 -4.20 -13.65 15.85
N VAL A 470 -5.33 -12.94 15.89
CA VAL A 470 -6.43 -13.19 16.84
C VAL A 470 -7.05 -14.59 16.72
N SER A 471 -7.02 -15.17 15.52
CA SER A 471 -7.59 -16.49 15.20
C SER A 471 -6.61 -17.66 15.36
N GLY A 472 -5.48 -17.44 16.05
CA GLY A 472 -4.33 -18.34 16.07
C GLY A 472 -3.21 -17.89 15.12
N PRO A 473 -1.99 -18.43 15.29
CA PRO A 473 -0.78 -17.98 14.59
C PRO A 473 -0.81 -18.31 13.09
N THR A 474 -0.46 -17.33 12.25
CA THR A 474 -0.52 -17.46 10.78
C THR A 474 0.86 -17.35 10.13
N LEU A 475 1.13 -18.21 9.15
CA LEU A 475 2.44 -18.34 8.49
C LEU A 475 2.26 -18.48 6.98
N THR A 476 2.79 -17.54 6.21
CA THR A 476 2.79 -17.57 4.73
C THR A 476 4.21 -17.73 4.21
N ILE A 477 4.46 -18.78 3.43
CA ILE A 477 5.72 -19.05 2.75
C ILE A 477 5.50 -18.94 1.23
N ARG A 478 5.96 -17.84 0.62
CA ARG A 478 5.96 -17.67 -0.84
C ARG A 478 7.28 -18.16 -1.40
N ARG A 479 7.23 -19.23 -2.18
CA ARG A 479 8.41 -19.97 -2.62
C ARG A 479 9.00 -19.41 -3.91
N PHE A 480 10.33 -19.45 -4.03
CA PHE A 480 10.98 -19.18 -5.31
C PHE A 480 11.01 -20.43 -6.19
N SER A 481 10.64 -20.27 -7.45
CA SER A 481 10.92 -21.27 -8.48
C SER A 481 12.45 -21.43 -8.62
N SER A 482 12.94 -22.66 -8.47
CA SER A 482 14.35 -22.98 -8.70
C SER A 482 14.74 -22.94 -10.18
N LYS A 483 13.76 -22.95 -11.10
CA LYS A 483 13.94 -22.84 -12.54
C LYS A 483 13.42 -21.51 -13.08
N PRO A 484 14.22 -20.74 -13.84
CA PRO A 484 13.71 -19.67 -14.71
C PRO A 484 12.75 -20.25 -15.77
N PHE A 485 11.76 -19.45 -16.19
CA PHE A 485 10.89 -19.80 -17.31
C PHE A 485 11.57 -19.42 -18.63
N THR A 486 11.56 -20.33 -19.60
CA THR A 486 12.04 -20.04 -20.96
C THR A 486 10.91 -19.54 -21.86
N ASP A 487 11.29 -18.85 -22.92
CA ASP A 487 10.41 -18.48 -24.05
C ASP A 487 9.73 -19.69 -24.68
N THR A 488 10.50 -20.75 -24.94
CA THR A 488 10.04 -22.04 -25.44
C THR A 488 8.98 -22.69 -24.55
N GLU A 489 9.08 -22.56 -23.23
CA GLU A 489 8.01 -23.00 -22.33
C GLU A 489 6.77 -22.11 -22.39
N LEU A 490 6.92 -20.78 -22.47
CA LEU A 490 5.79 -19.85 -22.53
C LEU A 490 5.01 -19.95 -23.84
N VAL A 491 5.69 -20.15 -24.98
CA VAL A 491 5.06 -20.46 -26.26
C VAL A 491 4.34 -21.81 -26.20
N LYS A 492 4.99 -22.86 -25.66
CA LYS A 492 4.38 -24.20 -25.50
C LYS A 492 3.16 -24.20 -24.57
N LYS A 493 3.12 -23.30 -23.57
CA LYS A 493 1.97 -23.10 -22.66
C LYS A 493 0.87 -22.19 -23.24
N GLY A 494 1.08 -21.60 -24.42
CA GLY A 494 0.14 -20.65 -25.02
C GLY A 494 -0.01 -19.36 -24.22
N SER A 495 1.08 -18.90 -23.58
CA SER A 495 1.17 -17.63 -22.84
C SER A 495 1.58 -16.45 -23.72
N ILE A 496 2.24 -16.72 -24.84
CA ILE A 496 2.72 -15.75 -25.84
C ILE A 496 2.81 -16.45 -27.21
N SER A 497 2.65 -15.71 -28.32
CA SER A 497 2.95 -16.23 -29.67
C SER A 497 4.46 -16.17 -29.98
N LYS A 498 4.94 -17.00 -30.92
CA LYS A 498 6.36 -16.96 -31.33
C LYS A 498 6.73 -15.59 -31.93
N ASP A 499 5.92 -15.09 -32.86
CA ASP A 499 6.07 -13.76 -33.48
C ASP A 499 6.31 -12.65 -32.43
N CYS A 500 5.58 -12.70 -31.31
CA CYS A 500 5.70 -11.74 -30.22
C CYS A 500 6.95 -11.96 -29.34
N VAL A 501 7.40 -13.22 -29.13
CA VAL A 501 8.71 -13.51 -28.51
C VAL A 501 9.84 -12.91 -29.35
N ASP A 502 9.88 -13.23 -30.64
CA ASP A 502 10.97 -12.85 -31.53
C ASP A 502 11.04 -11.32 -31.71
N PHE A 503 9.88 -10.64 -31.76
CA PHE A 503 9.80 -9.18 -31.70
C PHE A 503 10.38 -8.59 -30.41
N LEU A 504 9.89 -9.02 -29.23
CA LEU A 504 10.35 -8.47 -27.95
C LEU A 504 11.85 -8.73 -27.71
N LYS A 505 12.34 -9.88 -28.17
CA LYS A 505 13.77 -10.25 -28.19
C LYS A 505 14.60 -9.31 -29.05
N ALA A 506 14.08 -8.87 -30.20
CA ALA A 506 14.73 -7.85 -31.01
C ALA A 506 14.68 -6.46 -30.35
N CYS A 507 13.57 -6.07 -29.71
CA CYS A 507 13.44 -4.81 -28.97
C CYS A 507 14.47 -4.68 -27.82
N VAL A 508 14.70 -5.75 -27.05
CA VAL A 508 15.74 -5.76 -26.00
C VAL A 508 17.14 -5.53 -26.60
N LYS A 509 17.44 -6.13 -27.77
CA LYS A 509 18.71 -5.91 -28.50
C LYS A 509 18.84 -4.52 -29.13
N LEU A 510 17.74 -3.87 -29.50
CA LEU A 510 17.74 -2.47 -29.97
C LEU A 510 17.96 -1.45 -28.84
N ARG A 511 17.98 -1.89 -27.57
CA ARG A 511 17.89 -1.02 -26.39
C ARG A 511 16.59 -0.18 -26.37
N LYS A 512 15.44 -0.80 -26.71
CA LYS A 512 14.11 -0.19 -26.48
C LYS A 512 13.64 -0.49 -25.06
N ASP A 513 13.21 0.52 -24.32
CA ASP A 513 12.77 0.42 -22.93
C ASP A 513 11.38 -0.22 -22.80
N ILE A 514 11.23 -1.19 -21.89
CA ILE A 514 10.03 -2.03 -21.80
C ILE A 514 9.46 -2.04 -20.37
N ILE A 515 8.20 -1.64 -20.25
CA ILE A 515 7.40 -1.74 -19.03
C ILE A 515 6.51 -2.98 -19.10
N VAL A 516 6.73 -3.94 -18.19
CA VAL A 516 5.88 -5.13 -18.04
C VAL A 516 4.74 -4.80 -17.07
N SER A 517 3.53 -4.73 -17.57
CA SER A 517 2.30 -4.36 -16.84
C SER A 517 1.46 -5.60 -16.47
N GLY A 518 0.58 -5.48 -15.48
CA GLY A 518 -0.29 -6.56 -15.02
C GLY A 518 -0.67 -6.49 -13.54
N GLY A 519 -1.78 -7.10 -13.17
CA GLY A 519 -2.22 -7.25 -11.76
C GLY A 519 -1.32 -8.18 -10.91
N THR A 520 -1.74 -8.42 -9.67
CA THR A 520 -1.07 -9.34 -8.74
C THR A 520 -1.11 -10.79 -9.26
N GLY A 521 -0.03 -11.55 -9.10
CA GLY A 521 0.00 -12.97 -9.48
C GLY A 521 -0.09 -13.28 -10.98
N THR A 522 0.06 -12.27 -11.85
CA THR A 522 0.05 -12.40 -13.33
C THR A 522 1.38 -12.89 -13.92
N GLY A 523 2.47 -12.85 -13.15
CA GLY A 523 3.80 -13.33 -13.57
C GLY A 523 4.75 -12.25 -14.10
N LYS A 524 4.50 -10.97 -13.83
CA LYS A 524 5.35 -9.83 -14.28
C LYS A 524 6.86 -10.06 -14.09
N THR A 525 7.33 -10.32 -12.86
CA THR A 525 8.76 -10.55 -12.57
C THR A 525 9.31 -11.76 -13.31
N THR A 526 8.51 -12.81 -13.48
CA THR A 526 8.88 -14.01 -14.26
C THR A 526 9.10 -13.68 -15.73
N PHE A 527 8.26 -12.83 -16.31
CA PHE A 527 8.39 -12.39 -17.71
C PHE A 527 9.50 -11.34 -17.89
N LEU A 528 9.68 -10.42 -16.94
CA LEU A 528 10.83 -9.52 -16.87
C LEU A 528 12.14 -10.32 -16.86
N ASN A 529 12.21 -11.42 -16.09
CA ASN A 529 13.38 -12.29 -16.08
C ASN A 529 13.68 -12.88 -17.48
N MET A 530 12.66 -13.35 -18.18
CA MET A 530 12.79 -13.89 -19.54
C MET A 530 13.22 -12.82 -20.55
N LEU A 531 12.71 -11.59 -20.46
CA LEU A 531 13.19 -10.47 -21.27
C LEU A 531 14.64 -10.10 -20.93
N SER A 532 15.00 -10.10 -19.65
CA SER A 532 16.36 -9.76 -19.20
C SER A 532 17.42 -10.76 -19.69
N SER A 533 17.06 -12.03 -19.97
CA SER A 533 17.99 -13.00 -20.57
C SER A 533 18.27 -12.77 -22.07
N TYR A 534 17.65 -11.76 -22.70
CA TYR A 534 17.96 -11.34 -24.07
C TYR A 534 18.93 -10.16 -24.15
N ILE A 535 19.29 -9.57 -23.00
CA ILE A 535 20.35 -8.56 -22.92
C ILE A 535 21.69 -9.24 -23.29
N PRO A 536 22.52 -8.66 -24.19
CA PRO A 536 23.84 -9.20 -24.54
C PRO A 536 24.75 -9.46 -23.31
N GLU A 537 25.65 -10.44 -23.43
CA GLU A 537 26.52 -10.88 -22.32
C GLU A 537 27.65 -9.89 -21.98
N ASP A 538 27.98 -8.99 -22.91
CA ASP A 538 28.97 -7.93 -22.80
C ASP A 538 28.45 -6.67 -22.09
N GLU A 539 27.12 -6.48 -22.01
CA GLU A 539 26.49 -5.33 -21.36
C GLU A 539 26.47 -5.48 -19.82
N ARG A 540 26.81 -4.39 -19.11
CA ARG A 540 26.77 -4.33 -17.63
C ARG A 540 25.36 -4.09 -17.11
N ILE A 541 24.79 -5.05 -16.39
CA ILE A 541 23.40 -5.00 -15.94
C ILE A 541 23.32 -4.77 -14.43
N VAL A 542 22.51 -3.80 -13.99
CA VAL A 542 22.21 -3.59 -12.57
C VAL A 542 20.71 -3.80 -12.31
N THR A 543 20.36 -4.84 -11.56
CA THR A 543 18.97 -5.10 -11.14
C THR A 543 18.70 -4.44 -9.80
N VAL A 544 17.57 -3.74 -9.66
CA VAL A 544 17.08 -3.11 -8.43
C VAL A 544 15.72 -3.69 -8.08
N GLU A 545 15.57 -4.32 -6.92
CA GLU A 545 14.36 -5.06 -6.54
C GLU A 545 14.04 -4.91 -5.04
N ASP A 546 12.77 -5.00 -4.64
CA ASP A 546 12.41 -4.98 -3.20
C ASP A 546 12.91 -6.21 -2.44
N VAL A 547 12.94 -7.34 -3.16
CA VAL A 547 13.63 -8.58 -2.77
C VAL A 547 14.07 -9.18 -4.09
N ALA A 548 15.34 -9.52 -4.24
CA ALA A 548 15.92 -9.88 -5.53
C ALA A 548 15.38 -11.22 -6.07
N GLU A 549 14.33 -11.15 -6.88
CA GLU A 549 13.65 -12.25 -7.56
C GLU A 549 14.38 -12.64 -8.84
N LEU A 550 14.99 -11.68 -9.53
CA LEU A 550 15.61 -11.88 -10.84
C LEU A 550 16.85 -12.78 -10.74
N ARG A 551 16.99 -13.63 -11.76
CA ARG A 551 18.04 -14.62 -12.03
C ARG A 551 18.45 -14.51 -13.50
N LEU A 552 19.29 -13.53 -13.77
CA LEU A 552 19.93 -13.31 -15.07
C LEU A 552 20.98 -14.41 -15.32
N GLN A 553 21.40 -14.58 -16.58
CA GLN A 553 22.41 -15.57 -16.97
C GLN A 553 23.77 -14.92 -17.30
N GLN A 554 23.75 -13.61 -17.57
CA GLN A 554 24.90 -12.81 -17.96
C GLN A 554 25.91 -12.65 -16.82
N VAL A 555 27.20 -12.69 -17.16
CA VAL A 555 28.30 -12.63 -16.18
C VAL A 555 28.41 -11.26 -15.51
N HIS A 556 28.19 -10.17 -16.26
CA HIS A 556 28.45 -8.80 -15.79
C HIS A 556 27.26 -8.16 -15.06
N TRP A 557 26.69 -8.91 -14.13
CA TRP A 557 25.45 -8.56 -13.41
C TRP A 557 25.71 -8.13 -11.96
N VAL A 558 25.13 -7.01 -11.56
CA VAL A 558 25.11 -6.54 -10.15
C VAL A 558 23.67 -6.57 -9.62
N ARG A 559 23.49 -7.10 -8.41
CA ARG A 559 22.20 -7.23 -7.74
C ARG A 559 22.09 -6.23 -6.60
N LEU A 560 21.10 -5.36 -6.65
CA LEU A 560 20.73 -4.42 -5.58
C LEU A 560 19.34 -4.79 -5.05
N GLU A 561 19.22 -4.89 -3.74
CA GLU A 561 18.01 -5.26 -3.01
C GLU A 561 17.65 -4.08 -2.09
N SER A 562 16.40 -3.62 -2.12
CA SER A 562 15.92 -2.61 -1.17
C SER A 562 16.00 -3.18 0.24
N ARG A 563 16.31 -2.34 1.21
CA ARG A 563 16.40 -2.75 2.60
C ARG A 563 15.31 -2.01 3.37
N PRO A 564 14.27 -2.67 3.90
CA PRO A 564 13.37 -2.03 4.85
C PRO A 564 14.16 -1.61 6.08
N PRO A 565 13.67 -0.63 6.87
CA PRO A 565 14.32 -0.25 8.11
C PRO A 565 14.49 -1.46 9.05
N ASN A 566 15.51 -1.39 9.91
CA ASN A 566 15.63 -2.33 11.02
C ASN A 566 14.50 -2.12 12.04
N VAL A 567 14.45 -2.95 13.08
CA VAL A 567 13.47 -2.83 14.17
C VAL A 567 13.57 -1.53 14.99
N GLU A 568 14.57 -0.68 14.72
CA GLU A 568 14.72 0.67 15.31
C GLU A 568 14.29 1.79 14.34
N GLY A 569 13.68 1.46 13.20
CA GLY A 569 13.31 2.45 12.17
C GLY A 569 14.47 2.99 11.34
N LYS A 570 15.66 2.38 11.40
CA LYS A 570 16.90 2.91 10.80
C LYS A 570 17.46 2.07 9.67
N GLY A 571 18.23 2.73 8.81
CA GLY A 571 18.99 2.05 7.76
C GLY A 571 18.14 1.54 6.61
N GLU A 572 16.96 2.11 6.40
CA GLU A 572 16.21 1.92 5.15
C GLU A 572 17.09 2.30 3.94
N VAL A 573 16.92 1.56 2.84
CA VAL A 573 17.53 1.86 1.53
C VAL A 573 16.46 1.58 0.50
N THR A 574 15.86 2.63 -0.07
CA THR A 574 14.70 2.49 -0.96
C THR A 574 15.11 2.12 -2.40
N ILE A 575 14.15 1.65 -3.20
CA ILE A 575 14.35 1.48 -4.66
C ILE A 575 14.85 2.79 -5.29
N ARG A 576 14.36 3.94 -4.84
CA ARG A 576 14.75 5.27 -5.33
C ARG A 576 16.24 5.57 -5.07
N ASP A 577 16.74 5.24 -3.89
CA ASP A 577 18.15 5.44 -3.53
C ASP A 577 19.06 4.54 -4.37
N LEU A 578 18.63 3.29 -4.60
CA LEU A 578 19.34 2.34 -5.43
C LEU A 578 19.37 2.76 -6.90
N VAL A 579 18.24 3.18 -7.48
CA VAL A 579 18.16 3.69 -8.87
C VAL A 579 19.06 4.93 -9.04
N LYS A 580 19.03 5.89 -8.10
CA LYS A 580 19.96 7.03 -8.10
C LYS A 580 21.43 6.61 -7.99
N ASN A 581 21.72 5.54 -7.25
CA ASN A 581 23.07 5.01 -7.13
C ASN A 581 23.52 4.26 -8.41
N CYS A 582 22.62 3.57 -9.11
CA CYS A 582 22.90 2.89 -10.38
C CYS A 582 23.56 3.83 -11.40
N LEU A 583 23.11 5.09 -11.49
CA LEU A 583 23.67 6.12 -12.38
C LEU A 583 25.19 6.38 -12.16
N ARG A 584 25.73 6.00 -11.00
CA ARG A 584 27.17 6.11 -10.65
C ARG A 584 27.95 4.80 -10.85
N MET A 585 27.27 3.69 -11.15
CA MET A 585 27.84 2.35 -11.27
C MET A 585 28.24 1.97 -12.71
N ARG A 586 28.13 2.93 -13.65
CA ARG A 586 28.31 2.77 -15.11
C ARG A 586 27.56 1.55 -15.68
N PRO A 587 26.24 1.41 -15.49
CA PRO A 587 25.47 0.35 -16.11
C PRO A 587 25.28 0.63 -17.61
N ASP A 588 25.26 -0.43 -18.42
CA ASP A 588 24.63 -0.38 -19.75
C ASP A 588 23.11 -0.51 -19.63
N ARG A 589 22.62 -1.25 -18.63
CA ARG A 589 21.20 -1.51 -18.38
C ARG A 589 20.84 -1.37 -16.90
N ILE A 590 19.70 -0.73 -16.63
CA ILE A 590 19.06 -0.75 -15.32
C ILE A 590 17.77 -1.56 -15.43
N VAL A 591 17.53 -2.46 -14.48
CA VAL A 591 16.34 -3.31 -14.46
C VAL A 591 15.63 -3.18 -13.11
N VAL A 592 14.44 -2.59 -13.08
CA VAL A 592 13.70 -2.30 -11.84
C VAL A 592 12.58 -3.34 -11.65
N GLY A 593 12.74 -4.25 -10.69
CA GLY A 593 11.87 -5.42 -10.50
C GLY A 593 10.39 -5.06 -10.32
N GLU A 594 10.10 -3.96 -9.61
CA GLU A 594 8.76 -3.36 -9.55
C GLU A 594 8.86 -1.87 -9.24
N VAL A 595 8.03 -1.05 -9.89
CA VAL A 595 7.86 0.39 -9.62
C VAL A 595 6.48 0.64 -9.01
N ARG A 596 6.48 1.36 -7.89
CA ARG A 596 5.33 1.56 -6.98
C ARG A 596 5.13 3.02 -6.57
N GLY A 597 6.15 3.87 -6.66
CA GLY A 597 6.12 5.26 -6.19
C GLY A 597 7.26 6.12 -6.74
N SER A 598 7.80 6.98 -5.88
CA SER A 598 8.68 8.11 -6.22
C SER A 598 9.93 7.80 -7.07
N GLU A 599 10.41 6.55 -7.06
CA GLU A 599 11.48 6.04 -7.92
C GLU A 599 11.16 6.07 -9.42
N ALA A 600 9.86 6.15 -9.79
CA ALA A 600 9.43 6.23 -11.18
C ALA A 600 10.08 7.42 -11.92
N LEU A 601 10.21 8.59 -11.26
CA LEU A 601 10.84 9.76 -11.88
C LEU A 601 12.33 9.51 -12.13
N ASP A 602 13.05 8.98 -11.15
CA ASP A 602 14.48 8.70 -11.26
C ASP A 602 14.76 7.59 -12.30
N MET A 603 13.84 6.63 -12.47
CA MET A 603 13.88 5.64 -13.55
C MET A 603 13.67 6.28 -14.94
N LEU A 604 12.66 7.13 -15.11
CA LEU A 604 12.42 7.83 -16.39
C LEU A 604 13.56 8.80 -16.73
N GLN A 605 14.19 9.40 -15.72
CA GLN A 605 15.41 10.18 -15.89
C GLN A 605 16.56 9.28 -16.36
N ALA A 606 16.77 8.11 -15.75
CA ALA A 606 17.81 7.16 -16.18
C ALA A 606 17.66 6.75 -17.66
N MET A 607 16.42 6.38 -18.06
CA MET A 607 16.05 6.04 -19.44
C MET A 607 16.39 7.19 -20.42
N ASN A 608 15.95 8.41 -20.11
CA ASN A 608 16.23 9.60 -20.92
C ASN A 608 17.70 10.10 -20.86
N THR A 609 18.55 9.56 -19.97
CA THR A 609 19.94 10.02 -19.77
C THR A 609 20.99 8.96 -20.10
N GLY A 610 20.75 8.19 -21.16
CA GLY A 610 21.75 7.30 -21.76
C GLY A 610 21.80 5.87 -21.22
N HIS A 611 20.82 5.47 -20.40
CA HIS A 611 20.67 4.10 -19.91
C HIS A 611 19.54 3.37 -20.68
N GLU A 612 19.61 3.45 -22.01
CA GLU A 612 18.62 2.96 -22.98
C GLU A 612 18.30 1.47 -22.80
N GLY A 613 17.04 1.11 -23.05
CA GLY A 613 16.61 -0.28 -23.00
C GLY A 613 16.61 -0.86 -21.59
N SER A 614 16.37 0.00 -20.59
CA SER A 614 16.04 -0.39 -19.23
C SER A 614 14.69 -1.11 -19.20
N LEU A 615 14.51 -2.02 -18.24
CA LEU A 615 13.33 -2.88 -18.15
C LEU A 615 12.70 -2.75 -16.75
N ALA A 616 11.39 -2.64 -16.64
CA ALA A 616 10.73 -2.56 -15.34
C ALA A 616 9.37 -3.29 -15.28
N THR A 617 8.81 -3.50 -14.09
CA THR A 617 7.40 -3.95 -13.94
C THR A 617 6.53 -3.01 -13.13
N ILE A 618 5.24 -2.93 -13.49
CA ILE A 618 4.26 -2.02 -12.87
C ILE A 618 2.94 -2.76 -12.64
N HIS A 619 2.29 -2.50 -11.51
CA HIS A 619 0.93 -2.95 -11.26
C HIS A 619 -0.08 -2.07 -12.00
N ALA A 620 -0.74 -2.59 -13.04
CA ALA A 620 -1.82 -1.93 -13.77
C ALA A 620 -2.70 -2.94 -14.55
N ASN A 621 -3.94 -2.54 -14.87
CA ASN A 621 -4.95 -3.41 -15.50
C ASN A 621 -4.92 -3.36 -17.03
N THR A 622 -4.50 -2.22 -17.61
CA THR A 622 -4.29 -2.01 -19.05
C THR A 622 -2.98 -1.27 -19.32
N PRO A 623 -2.46 -1.26 -20.57
CA PRO A 623 -1.30 -0.44 -20.95
C PRO A 623 -1.50 1.05 -20.65
N ARG A 624 -2.72 1.58 -20.84
CA ARG A 624 -3.06 2.98 -20.56
C ARG A 624 -3.06 3.27 -19.06
N ASP A 625 -3.56 2.36 -18.23
CA ASP A 625 -3.47 2.49 -16.77
C ASP A 625 -2.02 2.49 -16.27
N ALA A 626 -1.11 1.76 -16.94
CA ALA A 626 0.30 1.73 -16.59
C ALA A 626 0.96 3.11 -16.79
N LEU A 627 0.60 3.82 -17.87
CA LEU A 627 1.06 5.18 -18.14
C LEU A 627 0.47 6.19 -17.15
N THR A 628 -0.84 6.13 -16.87
CA THR A 628 -1.50 6.98 -15.86
C THR A 628 -0.90 6.75 -14.47
N ARG A 629 -0.49 5.51 -14.14
CA ARG A 629 0.17 5.19 -12.87
C ARG A 629 1.64 5.62 -12.83
N LEU A 630 2.38 5.55 -13.93
CA LEU A 630 3.70 6.18 -14.04
C LEU A 630 3.63 7.68 -13.76
N GLU A 631 2.66 8.37 -14.36
CA GLU A 631 2.42 9.80 -14.12
C GLU A 631 2.16 10.08 -12.63
N ALA A 632 1.21 9.38 -12.00
CA ALA A 632 0.92 9.53 -10.57
C ALA A 632 2.14 9.22 -9.68
N MET A 633 2.89 8.16 -9.97
CA MET A 633 4.10 7.78 -9.23
C MET A 633 5.22 8.82 -9.34
N CYS A 634 5.33 9.51 -10.48
CA CYS A 634 6.28 10.60 -10.66
C CYS A 634 5.85 11.88 -9.92
N LEU A 635 4.56 12.16 -9.80
CA LEU A 635 4.07 13.26 -8.96
C LEU A 635 4.36 13.02 -7.46
N MET A 636 4.33 11.76 -7.00
CA MET A 636 4.77 11.37 -5.66
C MET A 636 6.28 11.60 -5.39
N SER A 637 7.07 11.96 -6.41
CA SER A 637 8.52 12.15 -6.26
C SER A 637 8.92 13.45 -5.53
N GLY A 638 7.99 14.39 -5.39
CA GLY A 638 8.22 15.74 -4.85
C GLY A 638 8.81 16.74 -5.85
N ALA A 639 8.93 16.39 -7.13
CA ALA A 639 9.36 17.31 -8.18
C ALA A 639 8.19 18.16 -8.70
N ASP A 640 8.37 19.49 -8.67
CA ASP A 640 7.42 20.45 -9.25
C ASP A 640 7.57 20.48 -10.79
N LEU A 641 6.92 19.53 -11.45
CA LEU A 641 6.90 19.38 -12.90
C LEU A 641 5.46 19.48 -13.42
N PRO A 642 5.16 20.34 -14.41
CA PRO A 642 3.83 20.42 -14.98
C PRO A 642 3.52 19.12 -15.76
N ILE A 643 2.26 18.68 -15.67
CA ILE A 643 1.80 17.37 -16.18
C ILE A 643 2.18 17.12 -17.65
N TRP A 644 2.15 18.15 -18.51
CA TRP A 644 2.53 18.01 -19.92
C TRP A 644 4.02 17.62 -20.10
N ALA A 645 4.92 18.14 -19.25
CA ALA A 645 6.35 17.86 -19.32
C ALA A 645 6.66 16.46 -18.77
N LEU A 646 5.89 16.00 -17.78
CA LEU A 646 5.93 14.62 -17.30
C LEU A 646 5.42 13.64 -18.37
N ARG A 647 4.33 13.96 -19.08
CA ARG A 647 3.82 13.15 -20.21
C ARG A 647 4.83 13.08 -21.35
N GLU A 648 5.51 14.19 -21.67
CA GLU A 648 6.63 14.21 -22.63
C GLU A 648 7.79 13.31 -22.16
N MET A 649 8.18 13.39 -20.89
CA MET A 649 9.27 12.57 -20.32
C MET A 649 8.95 11.07 -20.36
N ILE A 650 7.68 10.69 -20.10
CA ILE A 650 7.21 9.30 -20.22
C ILE A 650 7.21 8.85 -21.70
N ALA A 651 6.70 9.68 -22.61
CA ALA A 651 6.62 9.37 -24.04
C ALA A 651 7.99 9.29 -24.73
N SER A 652 9.00 9.98 -24.18
CA SER A 652 10.40 9.91 -24.62
C SER A 652 11.15 8.69 -24.05
N ALA A 653 10.91 8.34 -22.78
CA ALA A 653 11.61 7.22 -22.12
C ALA A 653 11.03 5.84 -22.47
N VAL A 654 9.70 5.68 -22.38
CA VAL A 654 9.07 4.36 -22.46
C VAL A 654 8.76 4.06 -23.92
N HIS A 655 9.44 3.07 -24.49
CA HIS A 655 9.19 2.66 -25.88
C HIS A 655 8.03 1.66 -25.99
N MET A 656 7.94 0.72 -25.04
CA MET A 656 6.99 -0.41 -25.09
C MET A 656 6.31 -0.68 -23.74
N VAL A 657 5.03 -1.04 -23.77
CA VAL A 657 4.29 -1.61 -22.63
C VAL A 657 3.79 -3.01 -23.00
N VAL A 658 4.01 -4.00 -22.13
CA VAL A 658 3.60 -5.39 -22.32
C VAL A 658 2.65 -5.80 -21.18
N GLN A 659 1.37 -5.99 -21.49
CA GLN A 659 0.32 -6.30 -20.50
C GLN A 659 0.19 -7.80 -20.28
N LEU A 660 0.27 -8.25 -19.02
CA LEU A 660 0.02 -9.63 -18.60
C LEU A 660 -1.30 -9.73 -17.82
N THR A 661 -2.14 -10.67 -18.24
CA THR A 661 -3.40 -11.02 -17.56
C THR A 661 -3.36 -12.47 -17.08
N ARG A 662 -3.92 -12.71 -15.88
CA ARG A 662 -4.21 -14.04 -15.34
C ARG A 662 -5.69 -14.32 -15.55
N PHE A 663 -5.99 -15.43 -16.21
CA PHE A 663 -7.35 -15.82 -16.57
C PHE A 663 -7.99 -16.73 -15.50
N SER A 664 -9.29 -16.96 -15.63
CA SER A 664 -10.11 -17.75 -14.69
C SER A 664 -9.66 -19.20 -14.54
N ASP A 665 -9.07 -19.78 -15.58
CA ASP A 665 -8.48 -21.13 -15.54
C ASP A 665 -7.16 -21.20 -14.78
N GLY A 666 -6.56 -20.06 -14.44
CA GLY A 666 -5.25 -19.92 -13.81
C GLY A 666 -4.11 -19.65 -14.80
N THR A 667 -4.36 -19.69 -16.12
CA THR A 667 -3.34 -19.40 -17.12
C THR A 667 -2.91 -17.92 -17.08
N ARG A 668 -1.63 -17.68 -17.34
CA ARG A 668 -1.04 -16.35 -17.48
C ARG A 668 -0.72 -16.15 -18.95
N LYS A 669 -1.21 -15.05 -19.55
CA LYS A 669 -0.98 -14.72 -20.97
C LYS A 669 -0.66 -13.24 -21.13
N ILE A 670 0.11 -12.91 -22.16
CA ILE A 670 0.23 -11.52 -22.62
C ILE A 670 -1.05 -11.17 -23.37
N THR A 671 -1.70 -10.08 -22.99
CA THR A 671 -2.97 -9.63 -23.56
C THR A 671 -2.83 -8.46 -24.51
N SER A 672 -1.78 -7.65 -24.35
CA SER A 672 -1.43 -6.55 -25.25
C SER A 672 0.09 -6.33 -25.27
N VAL A 673 0.63 -5.96 -26.43
CA VAL A 673 1.96 -5.36 -26.61
C VAL A 673 1.77 -4.05 -27.34
N THR A 674 2.11 -2.96 -26.67
CA THR A 674 1.78 -1.59 -27.09
C THR A 674 3.05 -0.75 -27.25
N GLU A 675 3.26 -0.21 -28.44
CA GLU A 675 4.24 0.85 -28.71
C GLU A 675 3.74 2.18 -28.15
N ILE A 676 4.64 2.97 -27.56
CA ILE A 676 4.40 4.39 -27.27
C ILE A 676 4.85 5.20 -28.49
N THR A 677 3.94 5.96 -29.08
CA THR A 677 4.16 6.59 -30.39
C THR A 677 4.40 8.10 -30.33
N GLY A 678 4.39 8.69 -29.12
CA GLY A 678 4.62 10.11 -28.85
C GLY A 678 3.57 10.72 -27.92
N ARG A 679 3.32 12.02 -28.04
CA ARG A 679 2.24 12.75 -27.35
C ARG A 679 1.40 13.52 -28.37
N GLU A 680 0.09 13.42 -28.28
CA GLU A 680 -0.87 14.23 -29.02
C GLU A 680 -1.67 15.09 -28.02
N GLU A 681 -1.74 16.39 -28.29
CA GLU A 681 -2.31 17.42 -27.39
C GLU A 681 -1.80 17.29 -25.94
N ASN A 682 -2.57 16.61 -25.08
CA ASN A 682 -2.26 16.38 -23.67
C ASN A 682 -2.38 14.90 -23.26
N GLN A 683 -2.31 13.95 -24.22
CA GLN A 683 -2.31 12.52 -23.96
C GLN A 683 -1.10 11.83 -24.62
N ILE A 684 -0.61 10.76 -23.99
CA ILE A 684 0.42 9.89 -24.57
C ILE A 684 -0.25 9.03 -25.65
N SER A 685 0.29 9.10 -26.87
CA SER A 685 -0.18 8.31 -28.02
C SER A 685 0.37 6.90 -27.93
N ILE A 686 -0.48 5.91 -28.20
CA ILE A 686 -0.16 4.49 -28.06
C ILE A 686 -0.69 3.70 -29.26
N HIS A 687 0.07 2.69 -29.69
CA HIS A 687 -0.26 1.81 -30.81
C HIS A 687 -0.10 0.35 -30.38
N GLU A 688 -1.19 -0.41 -30.39
CA GLU A 688 -1.12 -1.85 -30.11
C GLU A 688 -0.56 -2.59 -31.33
N LEU A 689 0.46 -3.42 -31.14
CA LEU A 689 1.09 -4.24 -32.19
C LEU A 689 0.59 -5.68 -32.16
N PHE A 690 0.35 -6.22 -30.97
CA PHE A 690 -0.16 -7.58 -30.74
C PHE A 690 -1.17 -7.60 -29.60
N ASN A 691 -2.22 -8.41 -29.72
CA ASN A 691 -3.18 -8.70 -28.65
C ASN A 691 -3.50 -10.21 -28.53
N PHE A 692 -4.12 -10.58 -27.41
CA PHE A 692 -4.77 -11.88 -27.24
C PHE A 692 -6.28 -11.67 -27.11
N LYS A 693 -7.04 -12.16 -28.08
CA LYS A 693 -8.50 -12.13 -28.08
C LYS A 693 -9.03 -13.46 -27.55
N GLN A 694 -9.60 -13.44 -26.34
CA GLN A 694 -10.36 -14.57 -25.80
C GLN A 694 -11.58 -14.83 -26.69
N THR A 695 -11.74 -16.06 -27.17
CA THR A 695 -12.82 -16.47 -28.07
C THR A 695 -13.89 -17.28 -27.36
N SER A 696 -13.53 -18.10 -26.36
CA SER A 696 -14.47 -18.88 -25.55
C SER A 696 -13.88 -19.31 -24.21
N ILE A 697 -14.76 -19.82 -23.34
CA ILE A 697 -14.39 -20.60 -22.15
C ILE A 697 -15.03 -21.97 -22.32
N ASP A 698 -14.25 -23.03 -22.11
CA ASP A 698 -14.74 -24.40 -22.01
C ASP A 698 -15.64 -24.53 -20.77
N LYS A 699 -16.89 -24.99 -20.96
CA LYS A 699 -17.89 -25.07 -19.89
C LYS A 699 -17.66 -26.22 -18.91
N GLU A 700 -16.90 -27.25 -19.29
CA GLU A 700 -16.64 -28.42 -18.46
C GLU A 700 -15.29 -28.30 -17.75
N THR A 701 -14.24 -27.87 -18.47
CA THR A 701 -12.90 -27.74 -17.89
C THR A 701 -12.59 -26.34 -17.34
N GLY A 702 -13.41 -25.34 -17.66
CA GLY A 702 -13.22 -23.93 -17.29
C GLY A 702 -12.08 -23.23 -18.05
N LYS A 703 -11.44 -23.93 -19.01
CA LYS A 703 -10.24 -23.50 -19.74
C LYS A 703 -10.53 -22.33 -20.69
N VAL A 704 -9.62 -21.36 -20.77
CA VAL A 704 -9.77 -20.19 -21.63
C VAL A 704 -9.13 -20.41 -23.00
N HIS A 705 -9.95 -20.25 -24.04
CA HIS A 705 -9.54 -20.31 -25.43
C HIS A 705 -9.50 -18.90 -26.04
N GLY A 706 -8.56 -18.69 -26.97
CA GLY A 706 -8.37 -17.41 -27.64
C GLY A 706 -7.20 -17.45 -28.60
N ILE A 707 -7.08 -16.38 -29.39
CA ILE A 707 -6.14 -16.26 -30.51
C ILE A 707 -5.20 -15.08 -30.22
N PHE A 708 -3.90 -15.26 -30.48
CA PHE A 708 -2.95 -14.16 -30.54
C PHE A 708 -2.99 -13.56 -31.95
N SER A 709 -3.22 -12.26 -32.06
CA SER A 709 -3.30 -11.55 -33.34
C SER A 709 -2.38 -10.34 -33.34
N ALA A 710 -1.70 -10.09 -34.46
CA ALA A 710 -1.10 -8.80 -34.73
C ALA A 710 -2.16 -7.84 -35.30
N THR A 711 -1.94 -6.53 -35.16
CA THR A 711 -2.92 -5.48 -35.48
C THR A 711 -2.90 -4.99 -36.93
N GLY A 712 -1.76 -5.14 -37.62
CA GLY A 712 -1.61 -4.88 -39.05
C GLY A 712 -0.34 -4.12 -39.40
N ASP A 713 0.00 -3.12 -38.60
CA ASP A 713 1.08 -2.17 -38.89
C ASP A 713 2.31 -2.39 -38.00
N PRO A 714 3.53 -2.24 -38.56
CA PRO A 714 4.78 -2.35 -37.78
C PRO A 714 4.99 -1.11 -36.88
N PRO A 715 5.87 -1.20 -35.87
CA PRO A 715 6.22 -0.05 -35.04
C PRO A 715 6.91 1.06 -35.84
N LYS A 716 6.80 2.31 -35.37
CA LYS A 716 7.48 3.49 -35.97
C LYS A 716 8.99 3.27 -36.11
N PHE A 717 9.60 2.58 -35.15
CA PHE A 717 11.04 2.27 -35.13
C PHE A 717 11.44 1.02 -35.94
N TYR A 718 10.56 0.46 -36.78
CA TYR A 718 10.84 -0.79 -37.51
C TYR A 718 12.11 -0.73 -38.40
N ALA A 719 12.48 0.44 -38.92
CA ALA A 719 13.71 0.61 -39.70
C ALA A 719 14.99 0.36 -38.88
N ASP A 720 14.97 0.64 -37.57
CA ASP A 720 16.11 0.46 -36.65
C ASP A 720 16.61 -0.99 -36.62
N PHE A 721 15.71 -1.98 -36.83
CA PHE A 721 16.05 -3.40 -36.83
C PHE A 721 17.07 -3.73 -37.92
N ALA A 722 16.79 -3.35 -39.17
CA ALA A 722 17.70 -3.55 -40.29
C ALA A 722 19.00 -2.76 -40.09
N THR A 723 18.92 -1.52 -39.57
CA THR A 723 20.09 -0.67 -39.28
C THR A 723 21.03 -1.28 -38.23
N ARG A 724 20.52 -2.06 -37.26
CA ARG A 724 21.33 -2.83 -36.29
C ARG A 724 21.56 -4.30 -36.71
N GLY A 725 21.33 -4.65 -37.98
CA GLY A 725 21.60 -6.00 -38.52
C GLY A 725 20.71 -7.12 -37.97
N LEU A 726 19.50 -6.78 -37.51
CA LEU A 726 18.53 -7.72 -36.92
C LEU A 726 17.39 -7.99 -37.90
N ASP A 727 17.32 -9.24 -38.37
CA ASP A 727 16.22 -9.71 -39.22
C ASP A 727 14.94 -9.88 -38.39
N VAL A 728 13.97 -9.00 -38.64
CA VAL A 728 12.65 -8.98 -37.99
C VAL A 728 11.60 -8.93 -39.11
N PRO A 729 11.10 -10.07 -39.60
CA PRO A 729 10.24 -10.09 -40.79
C PRO A 729 8.94 -9.29 -40.60
N ILE A 730 8.75 -8.22 -41.38
CA ILE A 730 7.55 -7.35 -41.36
C ILE A 730 6.21 -8.11 -41.39
N GLY A 731 6.19 -9.32 -41.96
CA GLY A 731 5.03 -10.20 -41.98
C GLY A 731 4.48 -10.59 -40.60
N MET A 732 5.28 -10.46 -39.52
CA MET A 732 4.83 -10.76 -38.17
C MET A 732 3.75 -9.78 -37.67
N PHE A 733 3.77 -8.52 -38.12
CA PHE A 733 2.80 -7.50 -37.70
C PHE A 733 1.47 -7.57 -38.46
N TRP A 734 1.41 -8.33 -39.56
CA TRP A 734 0.21 -8.40 -40.40
C TRP A 734 -0.91 -9.22 -39.77
N THR A 735 -2.15 -8.73 -39.91
CA THR A 735 -3.37 -9.47 -39.55
C THR A 735 -3.51 -10.76 -40.37
N GLU A 736 -4.30 -11.73 -39.92
CA GLU A 736 -4.54 -12.97 -40.69
C GLU A 736 -5.11 -12.71 -42.08
N GLU A 737 -6.00 -11.71 -42.23
CA GLU A 737 -6.52 -11.27 -43.52
C GLU A 737 -5.43 -10.67 -44.40
N GLN A 738 -4.59 -9.78 -43.86
CA GLN A 738 -3.45 -9.22 -44.58
C GLN A 738 -2.40 -10.28 -44.98
N ARG A 739 -2.22 -11.34 -44.16
CA ARG A 739 -1.39 -12.50 -44.50
C ARG A 739 -2.03 -13.30 -45.65
N ARG A 740 -3.35 -13.54 -45.60
CA ARG A 740 -4.10 -14.27 -46.65
C ARG A 740 -4.08 -13.53 -47.99
N LEU A 741 -4.44 -12.24 -48.01
CA LEU A 741 -4.46 -11.38 -49.21
C LEU A 741 -3.07 -11.17 -49.85
N ARG A 742 -1.99 -11.43 -49.12
CA ARG A 742 -0.60 -11.41 -49.64
C ARG A 742 -0.09 -12.80 -50.04
N ALA A 743 -0.69 -13.88 -49.53
CA ALA A 743 -0.47 -15.24 -50.00
C ALA A 743 -1.24 -15.52 -51.30
N GLU A 744 -2.47 -14.99 -51.43
CA GLU A 744 -3.29 -15.01 -52.66
C GLU A 744 -2.69 -14.19 -53.83
N LYS A 745 -1.59 -13.46 -53.59
CA LYS A 745 -0.86 -12.63 -54.57
C LYS A 745 0.58 -13.12 -54.83
N LYS A 746 0.91 -14.36 -54.43
CA LYS A 746 2.20 -15.02 -54.64
C LYS A 746 2.03 -16.34 -55.37
#